data_AF-A0A1F3Y715-F1
#
_entry.id   AF-A0A1F3Y715-F1
#
_cell.length_a   1.000
_cell.length_b   1.000
_cell.length_c   1.000
_cell.angle_alpha   90.00
_cell.angle_beta   90.00
_cell.angle_gamma   90.00
#
_symmetry.space_group_name_H-M   'P 1'
#
loop_
_entity.id
_entity.type
_entity.pdbx_description
1 polymer ?
#
loop_
_entity_poly.entity_id
_entity_poly.type
_entity_poly.pdbx_seq_one_letter_code
_entity_poly.pdbx_strand_id
1 'polypeptide(L)'
;MLVISFYLLSGIILFPLTVWWLFRKDFRIFKPSRKKFHFPEVIDGAAYEKLLKSHGANTNSFLTMYDGFSRFVPDGEAWRGRGAIAFAETRHSFVAAAEPVCSKSDSVRMLEEFRDMAWNKNKSVMMIPVSEEYAEAARSLGFDSLMIGSEPVFDLEISLPDPGRFHSARHLQSSGALVLMTGLDGLSKEQKKECDDILDEWLSIRWMSPLSFLNRVNPWEQGRHKRYFLLQHGGRCLGFIAAVPVWTENAWYLVDILRRKDSPPGTTELLICEAMRLLKNEGASWVSLGVSPLSRIGEADRSKHPLLYRLLALAYDRGNLVYRFKPLFEFKDKFCPTRYPLRYLIMYPPGIHPRKVLNLLHAFIPGGIVEVAWSGLKRRIKGFELQDWFFKHLRDDMVVRQLPEGFGEYIARLPVTLSVGVGAMAVWLLGNLVDPAAGREWIGNYSFSGEDLKDSVVATLLFSPWLHWNFSHLASNLFCLFSGMALFELLAGSAIALVVFIPAMLLSNPVTLLALSAVMPSGGGMSERDVGISLGVFGCIGGLMYLLKHKRHFIFVFHGAVVLVAFFEKSWLALDHIIAFWIGILSSKIILGWTFSWRAFSMRFLGFLLALTAGAVSMLETRADGVLEILPESRHQQFIAYPFILEECTSALYRGAGRGWGAIGGSIALAELPGLPGRPQFVAHANANVSYKFGNRQKPVLTETIDARVGLFVDMEPWPGHRFSSGWTHLSGHISDDVADPDLIGTNMGAEALRVRYIYAGMERFRFGLTLEPLMNSEPAFKGFGAEQFVEWFPFGPNSKRQEPMPYLSLGLEEYGVDSVGITVNVQGGVLFGNHTRPVHEPSVRAIIGYWNGADPRLKYASFKRARASFGYTGIIVDL
;
A
#
# COMPACT_ATOMS: atom_id res chain seq x y z
N MET A 1 19.55 21.27 -29.84
CA MET A 1 19.31 22.52 -29.09
C MET A 1 17.87 23.02 -29.15
N LEU A 2 17.15 23.05 -30.27
CA LEU A 2 15.73 23.46 -30.29
C LEU A 2 14.71 22.42 -29.74
N VAL A 3 15.07 21.15 -29.62
CA VAL A 3 14.25 20.12 -28.92
C VAL A 3 14.55 20.08 -27.41
N ILE A 4 15.78 20.44 -27.04
CA ILE A 4 16.20 20.78 -25.68
C ILE A 4 15.42 22.03 -25.20
N SER A 5 15.14 23.00 -26.08
CA SER A 5 14.26 24.15 -25.78
C SER A 5 12.76 23.83 -25.67
N PHE A 6 12.29 22.63 -26.03
CA PHE A 6 10.87 22.25 -25.92
C PHE A 6 10.55 21.51 -24.61
N TYR A 7 11.47 20.69 -24.10
CA TYR A 7 11.31 20.01 -22.79
C TYR A 7 11.85 20.84 -21.61
N LEU A 8 12.78 21.77 -21.87
CA LEU A 8 13.11 22.83 -20.91
C LEU A 8 11.93 23.80 -20.69
N LEU A 9 11.03 24.00 -21.66
CA LEU A 9 9.88 24.91 -21.50
C LEU A 9 8.70 24.30 -20.72
N SER A 10 8.56 22.96 -20.68
CA SER A 10 7.47 22.29 -19.93
C SER A 10 7.84 21.96 -18.49
N GLY A 11 9.13 21.85 -18.14
CA GLY A 11 9.60 21.53 -16.79
C GLY A 11 10.07 22.74 -15.95
N ILE A 12 10.48 23.84 -16.59
CA ILE A 12 11.14 24.98 -15.89
C ILE A 12 10.18 26.13 -15.55
N ILE A 13 8.97 26.18 -16.13
CA ILE A 13 8.04 27.31 -15.92
C ILE A 13 6.77 26.93 -15.13
N LEU A 14 6.41 25.66 -14.96
CA LEU A 14 5.12 25.28 -14.35
C LEU A 14 5.17 24.56 -12.99
N PHE A 15 6.34 24.17 -12.51
CA PHE A 15 6.51 23.59 -11.17
C PHE A 15 7.23 24.53 -10.18
N PRO A 16 8.29 25.28 -10.57
CA PRO A 16 8.95 26.21 -9.64
C PRO A 16 8.13 27.47 -9.34
N LEU A 17 7.32 27.97 -10.29
CA LEU A 17 6.44 29.14 -10.04
C LEU A 17 5.25 28.81 -9.12
N THR A 18 4.87 27.54 -9.02
CA THR A 18 3.73 27.07 -8.20
C THR A 18 4.17 26.76 -6.77
N VAL A 19 5.44 26.36 -6.56
CA VAL A 19 6.00 26.05 -5.23
C VAL A 19 6.75 27.24 -4.60
N TRP A 20 7.43 28.07 -5.40
CA TRP A 20 8.15 29.26 -4.89
C TRP A 20 7.21 30.41 -4.48
N TRP A 21 6.00 30.51 -5.06
CA TRP A 21 4.98 31.47 -4.63
C TRP A 21 4.29 31.08 -3.30
N LEU A 22 4.30 29.80 -2.92
CA LEU A 22 3.61 29.30 -1.72
C LEU A 22 4.39 29.47 -0.40
N PHE A 23 5.70 29.77 -0.44
CA PHE A 23 6.53 29.83 0.78
C PHE A 23 7.57 30.96 0.80
N ARG A 24 7.13 32.22 0.78
CA ARG A 24 8.00 33.33 1.23
C ARG A 24 7.36 34.18 2.33
N LYS A 25 7.93 33.95 3.52
CA LYS A 25 8.00 34.75 4.75
C LYS A 25 6.90 34.60 5.82
N ASP A 26 7.43 34.15 6.97
CA ASP A 26 7.02 34.27 8.36
C ASP A 26 5.87 33.39 8.87
N PHE A 27 6.20 32.13 9.20
CA PHE A 27 5.44 31.35 10.18
C PHE A 27 6.27 31.10 11.45
N ARG A 28 6.01 31.95 12.45
CA ARG A 28 6.21 31.61 13.86
C ARG A 28 5.16 30.60 14.29
N ILE A 29 5.61 29.60 15.05
CA ILE A 29 4.79 28.58 15.72
C ILE A 29 3.73 29.28 16.59
N PHE A 30 2.45 29.03 16.32
CA PHE A 30 1.35 29.39 17.23
C PHE A 30 0.95 28.16 18.04
N LYS A 31 1.16 28.23 19.36
CA LYS A 31 0.49 27.38 20.34
C LYS A 31 -1.04 27.58 20.23
N PRO A 32 -1.85 26.53 20.47
CA PRO A 32 -3.29 26.68 20.50
C PRO A 32 -3.68 27.52 21.72
N SER A 33 -3.95 28.80 21.48
CA SER A 33 -4.61 29.68 22.44
C SER A 33 -6.11 29.38 22.39
N ARG A 34 -6.63 28.69 23.42
CA ARG A 34 -8.06 28.77 23.75
C ARG A 34 -8.33 30.18 24.28
N LYS A 35 -8.80 31.07 23.40
CA LYS A 35 -9.51 32.29 23.82
C LYS A 35 -10.96 32.15 23.39
N LYS A 36 -11.88 32.18 24.36
CA LYS A 36 -13.27 32.59 24.12
C LYS A 36 -13.21 34.01 23.56
N PHE A 37 -13.72 34.21 22.36
CA PHE A 37 -13.89 35.54 21.80
C PHE A 37 -15.24 36.10 22.27
N HIS A 38 -15.20 37.26 22.90
CA HIS A 38 -16.35 38.12 23.14
C HIS A 38 -16.44 39.07 21.94
N PHE A 39 -17.61 39.14 21.30
CA PHE A 39 -17.92 40.10 20.24
C PHE A 39 -18.81 41.22 20.80
N PRO A 40 -18.81 42.42 20.20
CA PRO A 40 -19.81 43.43 20.52
C PRO A 40 -21.19 42.93 20.08
N GLU A 41 -22.14 42.93 21.01
CA GLU A 41 -23.55 42.60 20.81
C GLU A 41 -24.33 43.92 20.66
N VAL A 42 -25.03 44.15 19.53
CA VAL A 42 -25.93 45.32 19.39
C VAL A 42 -27.20 45.01 18.58
N ILE A 43 -27.65 43.75 18.57
CA ILE A 43 -29.06 43.46 18.26
C ILE A 43 -29.52 42.23 19.03
N ASP A 44 -30.57 42.41 19.85
CA ASP A 44 -31.21 41.32 20.58
C ASP A 44 -31.77 40.26 19.59
N GLY A 45 -31.79 39.00 20.01
CA GLY A 45 -32.26 37.88 19.20
C GLY A 45 -33.70 38.07 18.68
N ALA A 46 -34.58 38.68 19.49
CA ALA A 46 -35.95 38.97 19.07
C ALA A 46 -36.02 40.07 17.99
N ALA A 47 -35.16 41.09 18.09
CA ALA A 47 -35.06 42.14 17.09
C ALA A 47 -34.49 41.61 15.75
N TYR A 48 -33.51 40.70 15.81
CA TYR A 48 -32.98 40.05 14.61
C TYR A 48 -34.00 39.10 13.96
N GLU A 49 -34.78 38.35 14.74
CA GLU A 49 -35.88 37.53 14.22
C GLU A 49 -36.91 38.39 13.47
N LYS A 50 -37.26 39.56 14.02
CA LYS A 50 -38.20 40.49 13.37
C LYS A 50 -37.66 40.97 12.01
N LEU A 51 -36.36 41.29 11.94
CA LEU A 51 -35.70 41.64 10.69
C LEU A 51 -35.77 40.49 9.68
N LEU A 52 -35.48 39.25 10.10
CA LEU A 52 -35.52 38.09 9.21
C LEU A 52 -36.93 37.80 8.69
N LYS A 53 -37.97 37.93 9.52
CA LYS A 53 -39.36 37.77 9.08
C LYS A 53 -39.76 38.82 8.03
N SER A 54 -39.19 40.02 8.13
CA SER A 54 -39.52 41.14 7.24
C SER A 54 -38.69 41.16 5.96
N HIS A 55 -37.44 40.68 6.01
CA HIS A 55 -36.44 40.90 4.96
C HIS A 55 -35.59 39.66 4.60
N GLY A 56 -35.71 38.54 5.30
CA GLY A 56 -34.96 37.32 5.02
C GLY A 56 -35.50 36.57 3.81
N ALA A 57 -35.05 36.93 2.61
CA ALA A 57 -35.45 36.31 1.34
C ALA A 57 -34.53 35.18 0.87
N ASN A 58 -33.28 35.13 1.35
CA ASN A 58 -32.36 34.04 1.00
C ASN A 58 -32.69 32.79 1.82
N THR A 59 -32.65 31.63 1.17
CA THR A 59 -32.90 30.32 1.79
C THR A 59 -32.05 30.06 3.04
N ASN A 60 -30.85 30.62 3.10
CA ASN A 60 -29.92 30.45 4.22
C ASN A 60 -30.08 31.50 5.32
N SER A 61 -30.91 32.54 5.12
CA SER A 61 -31.11 33.61 6.10
C SER A 61 -31.64 33.09 7.44
N PHE A 62 -32.48 32.04 7.46
CA PHE A 62 -32.94 31.47 8.72
C PHE A 62 -31.79 30.89 9.57
N LEU A 63 -30.80 30.27 8.91
CA LEU A 63 -29.69 29.58 9.58
C LEU A 63 -28.76 30.54 10.34
N THR A 64 -28.80 31.84 10.05
CA THR A 64 -28.01 32.84 10.75
C THR A 64 -28.53 33.16 12.17
N MET A 65 -29.71 32.63 12.52
CA MET A 65 -30.21 32.63 13.90
C MET A 65 -29.54 31.58 14.78
N TYR A 66 -28.79 30.64 14.19
CA TYR A 66 -28.05 29.65 14.96
C TYR A 66 -26.88 30.31 15.69
N ASP A 67 -26.40 29.65 16.73
CA ASP A 67 -25.22 30.07 17.45
C ASP A 67 -23.98 29.97 16.54
N GLY A 68 -23.04 30.89 16.75
CA GLY A 68 -21.76 30.95 16.02
C GLY A 68 -21.66 32.07 14.99
N PHE A 69 -22.71 32.89 14.84
CA PHE A 69 -22.68 34.09 14.01
C PHE A 69 -22.56 35.37 14.86
N SER A 70 -21.60 36.22 14.48
CA SER A 70 -21.58 37.61 14.87
C SER A 70 -22.54 38.40 13.97
N ARG A 71 -23.12 39.49 14.48
CA ARG A 71 -24.07 40.31 13.71
C ARG A 71 -23.54 41.73 13.64
N PHE A 72 -23.38 42.22 12.42
CA PHE A 72 -23.03 43.61 12.15
C PHE A 72 -24.30 44.43 11.92
N VAL A 73 -24.38 45.55 12.62
CA VAL A 73 -25.34 46.64 12.40
C VAL A 73 -24.51 47.92 12.27
N PRO A 74 -24.70 48.75 11.22
CA PRO A 74 -23.95 49.99 11.09
C PRO A 74 -24.27 50.98 12.21
N ASP A 75 -23.30 51.86 12.51
CA ASP A 75 -23.43 52.88 13.57
C ASP A 75 -24.35 54.04 13.14
N GLY A 76 -25.09 54.60 14.10
CA GLY A 76 -25.97 55.76 13.92
C GLY A 76 -27.45 55.45 14.13
N GLU A 77 -28.21 56.40 14.68
CA GLU A 77 -29.63 56.20 15.01
C GLU A 77 -30.48 55.78 13.82
N ALA A 78 -30.10 56.23 12.61
CA ALA A 78 -30.78 55.87 11.38
C ALA A 78 -30.82 54.35 11.19
N TRP A 79 -29.75 53.60 11.52
CA TRP A 79 -29.65 52.17 11.24
C TRP A 79 -30.31 51.24 12.26
N ARG A 80 -30.74 51.76 13.41
CA ARG A 80 -31.37 50.95 14.47
C ARG A 80 -32.58 50.20 13.93
N GLY A 81 -32.49 48.87 13.91
CA GLY A 81 -33.57 47.99 13.46
C GLY A 81 -33.87 48.04 11.96
N ARG A 82 -32.98 48.59 11.12
CA ARG A 82 -33.17 48.64 9.65
C ARG A 82 -32.42 47.56 8.89
N GLY A 83 -31.35 47.00 9.46
CA GLY A 83 -30.55 46.00 8.76
C GLY A 83 -29.52 45.31 9.63
N ALA A 84 -29.18 44.08 9.27
CA ALA A 84 -28.09 43.34 9.91
C ALA A 84 -27.43 42.36 8.92
N ILE A 85 -26.12 42.13 9.10
CA ILE A 85 -25.36 41.11 8.38
C ILE A 85 -24.81 40.11 9.39
N ALA A 86 -25.16 38.84 9.24
CA ALA A 86 -24.61 37.77 10.04
C ALA A 86 -23.32 37.22 9.41
N PHE A 87 -22.26 37.08 10.20
CA PHE A 87 -20.97 36.65 9.71
C PHE A 87 -20.18 35.86 10.76
N ALA A 88 -19.28 35.01 10.28
CA ALA A 88 -18.23 34.40 11.09
C ALA A 88 -16.94 35.21 10.92
N GLU A 89 -16.33 35.60 12.04
CA GLU A 89 -15.01 36.23 12.03
C GLU A 89 -13.91 35.16 12.03
N THR A 90 -13.03 35.22 11.04
CA THR A 90 -11.82 34.40 10.96
C THR A 90 -10.60 35.29 11.12
N ARG A 91 -9.38 34.72 11.16
CA ARG A 91 -8.14 35.48 11.42
C ARG A 91 -7.97 36.69 10.50
N HIS A 92 -8.27 36.52 9.20
CA HIS A 92 -8.03 37.56 8.18
C HIS A 92 -9.28 37.97 7.40
N SER A 93 -10.46 37.45 7.76
CA SER A 93 -11.67 37.69 6.98
C SER A 93 -12.93 37.77 7.85
N PHE A 94 -13.95 38.45 7.33
CA PHE A 94 -15.33 38.27 7.72
C PHE A 94 -16.04 37.45 6.64
N VAL A 95 -16.61 36.32 7.05
CA VAL A 95 -17.35 35.41 6.17
C VAL A 95 -18.83 35.55 6.50
N ALA A 96 -19.53 36.40 5.76
CA ALA A 96 -20.96 36.63 5.89
C ALA A 96 -21.77 35.44 5.33
N ALA A 97 -22.81 35.06 6.06
CA ALA A 97 -23.75 34.02 5.68
C ALA A 97 -25.00 34.65 5.07
N ALA A 98 -25.21 34.37 3.79
CA ALA A 98 -26.28 34.96 2.98
C ALA A 98 -26.19 36.49 2.84
N GLU A 99 -27.18 37.05 2.16
CA GLU A 99 -27.33 38.49 1.90
C GLU A 99 -27.74 39.25 3.19
N PRO A 100 -27.52 40.59 3.24
CA PRO A 100 -27.96 41.41 4.35
C PRO A 100 -29.46 41.29 4.59
N VAL A 101 -29.85 41.18 5.86
CA VAL A 101 -31.25 41.15 6.26
C VAL A 101 -31.73 42.59 6.43
N CYS A 102 -32.17 43.21 5.33
CA CYS A 102 -32.61 44.61 5.28
C CYS A 102 -33.52 44.86 4.06
N SER A 103 -34.04 46.07 3.93
CA SER A 103 -34.79 46.48 2.75
C SER A 103 -33.91 46.42 1.49
N LYS A 104 -34.50 46.16 0.31
CA LYS A 104 -33.75 46.14 -0.97
C LYS A 104 -32.99 47.46 -1.21
N SER A 105 -33.60 48.60 -0.86
CA SER A 105 -33.00 49.92 -0.97
C SER A 105 -31.77 50.13 -0.08
N ASP A 106 -31.72 49.46 1.08
CA ASP A 106 -30.60 49.59 2.03
C ASP A 106 -29.48 48.58 1.76
N SER A 107 -29.72 47.56 0.92
CA SER A 107 -28.85 46.39 0.82
C SER A 107 -27.44 46.71 0.31
N VAL A 108 -27.31 47.57 -0.70
CA VAL A 108 -25.99 48.00 -1.22
C VAL A 108 -25.24 48.81 -0.16
N ARG A 109 -25.95 49.73 0.50
CA ARG A 109 -25.36 50.57 1.55
C ARG A 109 -24.92 49.73 2.76
N MET A 110 -25.69 48.72 3.16
CA MET A 110 -25.29 47.77 4.21
C MET A 110 -24.00 47.01 3.86
N LEU A 111 -23.84 46.61 2.59
CA LEU A 111 -22.63 45.97 2.12
C LEU A 111 -21.42 46.92 2.17
N GLU A 112 -21.63 48.19 1.85
CA GLU A 112 -20.62 49.25 1.93
C GLU A 112 -20.13 49.46 3.37
N GLU A 113 -21.05 49.65 4.32
CA GLU A 113 -20.72 49.84 5.73
C GLU A 113 -19.96 48.62 6.29
N PHE A 114 -20.35 47.41 5.87
CA PHE A 114 -19.67 46.18 6.28
C PHE A 114 -18.28 46.03 5.66
N ARG A 115 -18.12 46.43 4.39
CA ARG A 115 -16.84 46.51 3.69
C ARG A 115 -15.90 47.45 4.44
N ASP A 116 -16.37 48.63 4.81
CA ASP A 116 -15.57 49.67 5.45
C ASP A 116 -15.18 49.25 6.88
N MET A 117 -16.11 48.62 7.61
CA MET A 117 -15.82 48.01 8.91
C MET A 117 -14.76 46.91 8.83
N ALA A 118 -14.80 46.07 7.79
CA ALA A 118 -13.77 45.05 7.54
C ALA A 118 -12.42 45.69 7.17
N TRP A 119 -12.43 46.72 6.33
CA TRP A 119 -11.25 47.47 5.92
C TRP A 119 -10.54 48.10 7.11
N ASN A 120 -11.28 48.78 7.99
CA ASN A 120 -10.77 49.39 9.22
C ASN A 120 -10.16 48.36 10.18
N LYS A 121 -10.60 47.09 10.10
CA LYS A 121 -10.05 45.97 10.89
C LYS A 121 -8.99 45.16 10.14
N ASN A 122 -8.52 45.63 8.98
CA ASN A 122 -7.56 44.93 8.11
C ASN A 122 -8.03 43.50 7.75
N LYS A 123 -9.32 43.33 7.46
CA LYS A 123 -9.93 42.04 7.09
C LYS A 123 -10.55 42.11 5.70
N SER A 124 -10.52 40.99 4.99
CA SER A 124 -11.27 40.84 3.75
C SER A 124 -12.73 40.46 4.03
N VAL A 125 -13.65 40.85 3.17
CA VAL A 125 -15.05 40.40 3.21
C VAL A 125 -15.23 39.24 2.23
N MET A 126 -15.97 38.23 2.66
CA MET A 126 -16.54 37.19 1.82
C MET A 126 -18.00 37.01 2.20
N MET A 127 -18.90 36.80 1.24
CA MET A 127 -20.32 36.55 1.52
C MET A 127 -20.85 35.42 0.64
N ILE A 128 -21.49 34.44 1.28
CA ILE A 128 -21.88 33.17 0.66
C ILE A 128 -23.12 32.55 1.32
N PRO A 129 -24.01 31.89 0.55
CA PRO A 129 -24.26 32.09 -0.87
C PRO A 129 -25.11 33.35 -1.09
N VAL A 130 -24.82 34.12 -2.15
CA VAL A 130 -25.65 35.25 -2.59
C VAL A 130 -26.28 34.97 -3.96
N SER A 131 -27.37 35.66 -4.27
CA SER A 131 -28.00 35.65 -5.58
C SER A 131 -27.14 36.32 -6.65
N GLU A 132 -27.49 36.07 -7.91
CA GLU A 132 -26.89 36.73 -9.07
C GLU A 132 -27.10 38.24 -9.06
N GLU A 133 -28.34 38.68 -8.83
CA GLU A 133 -28.71 40.10 -8.70
C GLU A 133 -27.83 40.81 -7.66
N TYR A 134 -27.65 40.18 -6.50
CA TYR A 134 -26.82 40.74 -5.44
C TYR A 134 -25.33 40.73 -5.77
N ALA A 135 -24.84 39.68 -6.44
CA ALA A 135 -23.46 39.61 -6.90
C ALA A 135 -23.13 40.70 -7.93
N GLU A 136 -24.07 41.03 -8.81
CA GLU A 136 -23.95 42.14 -9.76
C GLU A 136 -23.93 43.49 -9.05
N ALA A 137 -24.86 43.72 -8.11
CA ALA A 137 -24.89 44.94 -7.31
C ALA A 137 -23.58 45.16 -6.54
N ALA A 138 -23.01 44.11 -5.95
CA ALA A 138 -21.76 44.17 -5.21
C ALA A 138 -20.55 44.61 -6.06
N ARG A 139 -20.54 44.35 -7.37
CA ARG A 139 -19.45 44.77 -8.27
C ARG A 139 -19.27 46.29 -8.31
N SER A 140 -20.36 47.04 -8.17
CA SER A 140 -20.32 48.51 -8.10
C SER A 140 -19.54 49.03 -6.89
N LEU A 141 -19.46 48.25 -5.81
CA LEU A 141 -18.70 48.54 -4.60
C LEU A 141 -17.27 47.97 -4.61
N GLY A 142 -16.81 47.49 -5.77
CA GLY A 142 -15.47 46.93 -5.94
C GLY A 142 -15.31 45.46 -5.52
N PHE A 143 -16.41 44.75 -5.27
CA PHE A 143 -16.35 43.31 -5.00
C PHE A 143 -16.11 42.52 -6.29
N ASP A 144 -15.41 41.40 -6.16
CA ASP A 144 -15.39 40.37 -7.19
C ASP A 144 -16.40 39.26 -6.85
N SER A 145 -16.86 38.54 -7.87
CA SER A 145 -17.91 37.51 -7.73
C SER A 145 -17.50 36.20 -8.39
N LEU A 146 -17.71 35.08 -7.70
CA LEU A 146 -17.45 33.73 -8.19
C LEU A 146 -18.76 32.92 -8.13
N MET A 147 -19.18 32.33 -9.25
CA MET A 147 -20.31 31.37 -9.24
C MET A 147 -19.87 30.11 -8.50
N ILE A 148 -20.63 29.69 -7.50
CA ILE A 148 -20.30 28.56 -6.62
C ILE A 148 -21.26 27.40 -6.74
N GLY A 149 -22.30 27.49 -7.57
CA GLY A 149 -23.26 26.42 -7.79
C GLY A 149 -24.64 26.93 -8.18
N SER A 150 -25.61 26.03 -8.09
CA SER A 150 -27.03 26.33 -8.27
C SER A 150 -27.85 25.76 -7.12
N GLU A 151 -29.04 26.30 -6.92
CA GLU A 151 -29.98 25.86 -5.89
C GLU A 151 -31.20 25.19 -6.54
N PRO A 152 -31.43 23.89 -6.33
CA PRO A 152 -32.65 23.23 -6.80
C PRO A 152 -33.89 23.76 -6.06
N VAL A 153 -34.78 24.44 -6.79
CA VAL A 153 -36.03 25.01 -6.25
C VAL A 153 -37.24 24.40 -6.95
N PHE A 154 -38.23 24.03 -6.14
CA PHE A 154 -39.47 23.37 -6.52
C PHE A 154 -40.61 24.35 -6.30
N ASP A 155 -41.17 24.85 -7.40
CA ASP A 155 -42.39 25.64 -7.35
C ASP A 155 -43.57 24.69 -7.18
N LEU A 156 -44.22 24.75 -6.01
CA LEU A 156 -45.23 23.78 -5.61
C LEU A 156 -46.55 23.98 -6.35
N GLU A 157 -46.79 25.16 -6.92
CA GLU A 157 -47.95 25.44 -7.77
C GLU A 157 -47.77 24.80 -9.16
N ILE A 158 -46.55 24.83 -9.69
CA ILE A 158 -46.23 24.31 -11.02
C ILE A 158 -46.15 22.78 -11.03
N SER A 159 -45.38 22.18 -10.12
CA SER A 159 -45.13 20.74 -10.13
C SER A 159 -44.80 20.18 -8.75
N LEU A 160 -45.32 18.98 -8.47
CA LEU A 160 -44.92 18.18 -7.32
C LEU A 160 -44.19 16.92 -7.78
N PRO A 161 -43.06 16.55 -7.14
CA PRO A 161 -42.44 15.26 -7.40
C PRO A 161 -43.38 14.12 -7.00
N ASP A 162 -43.62 13.19 -7.92
CA ASP A 162 -44.45 12.01 -7.66
C ASP A 162 -43.61 10.90 -7.01
N PRO A 163 -43.90 10.46 -5.77
CA PRO A 163 -43.19 9.34 -5.14
C PRO A 163 -43.33 8.05 -5.96
N GLY A 164 -44.41 7.91 -6.73
CA GLY A 164 -44.65 6.82 -7.66
C GLY A 164 -43.54 6.66 -8.70
N ARG A 165 -42.85 7.72 -9.11
CA ARG A 165 -41.73 7.62 -10.08
C ARG A 165 -40.54 6.80 -9.56
N PHE A 166 -40.42 6.67 -8.24
CA PHE A 166 -39.38 5.89 -7.59
C PHE A 166 -39.95 4.54 -7.16
N HIS A 167 -39.61 3.46 -7.88
CA HIS A 167 -40.12 2.11 -7.60
C HIS A 167 -40.01 1.72 -6.12
N SER A 168 -38.87 2.02 -5.49
CA SER A 168 -38.62 1.75 -4.07
C SER A 168 -39.49 2.58 -3.13
N ALA A 169 -39.71 3.86 -3.43
CA ALA A 169 -40.55 4.74 -2.62
C ALA A 169 -42.03 4.34 -2.74
N ARG A 170 -42.49 3.99 -3.95
CA ARG A 170 -43.82 3.44 -4.21
C ARG A 170 -44.05 2.14 -3.45
N HIS A 171 -43.09 1.22 -3.49
CA HIS A 171 -43.18 -0.05 -2.77
C HIS A 171 -43.25 0.19 -1.26
N LEU A 172 -42.38 1.05 -0.71
CA LEU A 172 -42.39 1.40 0.70
C LEU A 172 -43.73 2.02 1.13
N GLN A 173 -44.26 2.96 0.34
CA GLN A 173 -45.58 3.55 0.58
C GLN A 173 -46.70 2.48 0.54
N SER A 174 -46.70 1.60 -0.47
CA SER A 174 -47.68 0.51 -0.58
C SER A 174 -47.60 -0.52 0.56
N SER A 175 -46.44 -0.64 1.21
CA SER A 175 -46.23 -1.48 2.39
C SER A 175 -46.70 -0.84 3.70
N GLY A 176 -47.36 0.32 3.63
CA GLY A 176 -47.96 1.01 4.78
C GLY A 176 -47.10 2.10 5.41
N ALA A 177 -46.04 2.57 4.73
CA ALA A 177 -45.24 3.68 5.25
C ALA A 177 -45.97 5.02 5.07
N LEU A 178 -45.97 5.85 6.11
CA LEU A 178 -46.66 7.14 6.14
C LEU A 178 -45.74 8.26 6.64
N VAL A 179 -45.91 9.46 6.10
CA VAL A 179 -45.16 10.65 6.52
C VAL A 179 -46.08 11.56 7.33
N LEU A 180 -45.65 11.90 8.55
CA LEU A 180 -46.37 12.79 9.47
C LEU A 180 -45.68 14.15 9.52
N MET A 181 -46.45 15.23 9.35
CA MET A 181 -45.97 16.60 9.56
C MET A 181 -46.34 17.08 10.96
N THR A 182 -45.40 17.67 11.68
CA THR A 182 -45.62 18.23 13.02
C THR A 182 -44.70 19.40 13.34
N GLY A 183 -45.05 20.20 14.34
CA GLY A 183 -44.17 21.20 14.96
C GLY A 183 -43.37 20.58 16.12
N LEU A 184 -42.45 21.36 16.72
CA LEU A 184 -41.65 20.87 17.84
C LEU A 184 -42.52 20.38 19.02
N ASP A 185 -43.57 21.12 19.36
CA ASP A 185 -44.47 20.82 20.48
C ASP A 185 -45.40 19.62 20.21
N GLY A 186 -45.53 19.23 18.94
CA GLY A 186 -46.34 18.09 18.52
C GLY A 186 -45.56 16.77 18.41
N LEU A 187 -44.27 16.75 18.78
CA LEU A 187 -43.48 15.53 18.86
C LEU A 187 -43.66 14.87 20.21
N SER A 188 -44.04 13.59 20.23
CA SER A 188 -44.03 12.80 21.46
C SER A 188 -42.59 12.62 21.98
N LYS A 189 -42.43 12.29 23.27
CA LYS A 189 -41.10 12.02 23.85
C LYS A 189 -40.41 10.86 23.13
N GLU A 190 -41.18 9.85 22.75
CA GLU A 190 -40.73 8.67 22.02
C GLU A 190 -40.29 9.04 20.60
N GLN A 191 -41.09 9.82 19.88
CA GLN A 191 -40.75 10.28 18.53
C GLN A 191 -39.49 11.15 18.52
N LYS A 192 -39.35 12.05 19.49
CA LYS A 192 -38.15 12.88 19.63
C LYS A 192 -36.92 12.03 19.90
N LYS A 193 -37.02 11.06 20.81
CA LYS A 193 -35.94 10.11 21.09
C LYS A 193 -35.55 9.31 19.84
N GLU A 194 -36.53 8.82 19.06
CA GLU A 194 -36.22 8.13 17.80
C GLU A 194 -35.49 9.03 16.79
N CYS A 195 -35.84 10.31 16.72
CA CYS A 195 -35.15 11.29 15.88
C CYS A 195 -33.73 11.60 16.39
N ASP A 196 -33.53 11.68 17.71
CA ASP A 196 -32.20 11.81 18.33
C ASP A 196 -31.33 10.59 18.02
N ASP A 197 -31.89 9.37 18.14
CA ASP A 197 -31.18 8.14 17.77
C ASP A 197 -30.77 8.14 16.28
N ILE A 198 -31.66 8.61 15.39
CA ILE A 198 -31.37 8.76 13.95
C ILE A 198 -30.26 9.80 13.72
N LEU A 199 -30.30 10.92 14.43
CA LEU A 199 -29.31 11.98 14.34
C LEU A 199 -27.94 11.49 14.80
N ASP A 200 -27.87 10.81 15.96
CA ASP A 200 -26.64 10.26 16.51
C ASP A 200 -26.07 9.16 15.61
N GLU A 201 -26.93 8.26 15.13
CA GLU A 201 -26.55 7.23 14.15
C GLU A 201 -25.97 7.87 12.89
N TRP A 202 -26.65 8.87 12.32
CA TRP A 202 -26.19 9.57 11.14
C TRP A 202 -24.86 10.28 11.38
N LEU A 203 -24.70 11.01 12.50
CA LEU A 203 -23.47 11.72 12.86
C LEU A 203 -22.29 10.76 13.07
N SER A 204 -22.54 9.56 13.62
CA SER A 204 -21.52 8.54 13.88
C SER A 204 -20.90 7.97 12.60
N ILE A 205 -21.66 7.93 11.49
CA ILE A 205 -21.25 7.34 10.21
C ILE A 205 -20.56 8.37 9.29
N ARG A 206 -20.66 9.67 9.59
CA ARG A 206 -20.05 10.72 8.75
C ARG A 206 -18.52 10.69 8.82
N TRP A 207 -17.90 10.77 7.64
CA TRP A 207 -16.45 10.90 7.47
C TRP A 207 -15.93 12.12 8.23
N MET A 208 -16.47 13.30 7.96
CA MET A 208 -15.98 14.55 8.55
C MET A 208 -16.70 14.86 9.87
N SER A 209 -16.01 15.58 10.77
CA SER A 209 -16.69 16.27 11.87
C SER A 209 -17.85 17.11 11.32
N PRO A 210 -18.93 17.29 12.10
CA PRO A 210 -20.05 18.13 11.68
C PRO A 210 -19.53 19.49 11.22
N LEU A 211 -19.98 19.91 10.05
CA LEU A 211 -19.61 21.21 9.51
C LEU A 211 -20.27 22.29 10.39
N SER A 212 -19.61 23.45 10.48
CA SER A 212 -20.15 24.63 11.16
C SER A 212 -20.71 25.62 10.13
N PHE A 213 -21.07 26.83 10.59
CA PHE A 213 -21.61 27.88 9.73
C PHE A 213 -22.93 27.42 9.08
N LEU A 214 -23.11 27.60 7.78
CA LEU A 214 -24.34 27.27 7.05
C LEU A 214 -24.62 25.77 6.90
N ASN A 215 -23.65 24.89 7.18
CA ASN A 215 -23.81 23.44 7.03
C ASN A 215 -23.95 22.71 8.38
N ARG A 216 -24.26 23.45 9.45
CA ARG A 216 -24.47 22.90 10.79
C ARG A 216 -25.78 22.12 10.83
N VAL A 217 -25.68 20.82 11.13
CA VAL A 217 -26.83 19.94 11.34
C VAL A 217 -27.25 20.03 12.80
N ASN A 218 -28.37 20.70 13.05
CA ASN A 218 -28.98 20.78 14.38
C ASN A 218 -30.51 20.93 14.23
N PRO A 219 -31.24 19.80 14.09
CA PRO A 219 -32.67 19.83 13.85
C PRO A 219 -33.47 20.58 14.91
N TRP A 220 -32.96 20.66 16.15
CA TRP A 220 -33.67 21.23 17.30
C TRP A 220 -33.42 22.72 17.52
N GLU A 221 -32.32 23.26 16.99
CA GLU A 221 -31.98 24.68 17.13
C GLU A 221 -32.99 25.56 16.40
N GLN A 222 -33.56 26.53 17.12
CA GLN A 222 -34.70 27.33 16.65
C GLN A 222 -35.92 26.48 16.24
N GLY A 223 -36.10 25.30 16.86
CA GLY A 223 -37.12 24.32 16.48
C GLY A 223 -38.57 24.80 16.55
N ARG A 224 -38.89 25.82 17.35
CA ARG A 224 -40.24 26.43 17.42
C ARG A 224 -40.75 26.96 16.08
N HIS A 225 -39.85 27.29 15.17
CA HIS A 225 -40.18 27.83 13.85
C HIS A 225 -40.17 26.76 12.75
N LYS A 226 -39.73 25.54 13.06
CA LYS A 226 -39.53 24.47 12.08
C LYS A 226 -40.78 23.64 11.88
N ARG A 227 -40.80 22.94 10.74
CA ARG A 227 -41.68 21.79 10.51
C ARG A 227 -40.84 20.52 10.47
N TYR A 228 -41.35 19.46 11.06
CA TYR A 228 -40.73 18.15 11.09
C TYR A 228 -41.59 17.16 10.32
N PHE A 229 -40.96 16.34 9.47
CA PHE A 229 -41.61 15.31 8.68
C PHE A 229 -41.04 13.96 9.06
N LEU A 230 -41.81 13.08 9.69
CA LEU A 230 -41.35 11.78 10.18
C LEU A 230 -41.96 10.68 9.32
N LEU A 231 -41.13 9.79 8.77
CA LEU A 231 -41.61 8.61 8.04
C LEU A 231 -41.72 7.43 9.01
N GLN A 232 -42.96 7.04 9.26
CA GLN A 232 -43.35 5.95 10.14
C GLN A 232 -43.68 4.69 9.33
N HIS A 233 -43.12 3.55 9.73
CA HIS A 233 -43.42 2.25 9.15
C HIS A 233 -43.31 1.16 10.22
N GLY A 234 -44.32 0.29 10.34
CA GLY A 234 -44.30 -0.79 11.33
C GLY A 234 -44.13 -0.35 12.79
N GLY A 235 -44.60 0.86 13.13
CA GLY A 235 -44.47 1.43 14.49
C GLY A 235 -43.09 2.04 14.81
N ARG A 236 -42.24 2.28 13.80
CA ARG A 236 -40.89 2.85 13.96
C ARG A 236 -40.66 4.01 12.99
N CYS A 237 -39.97 5.07 13.45
CA CYS A 237 -39.45 6.11 12.57
C CYS A 237 -38.22 5.61 11.79
N LEU A 238 -38.30 5.64 10.46
CA LEU A 238 -37.20 5.25 9.56
C LEU A 238 -36.30 6.43 9.15
N GLY A 239 -36.82 7.65 9.26
CA GLY A 239 -36.12 8.88 8.90
C GLY A 239 -37.01 10.11 9.09
N PHE A 240 -36.39 11.28 9.13
CA PHE A 240 -37.11 12.54 9.26
C PHE A 240 -36.44 13.70 8.51
N ILE A 241 -37.23 14.73 8.24
CA ILE A 241 -36.78 16.01 7.67
C ILE A 241 -37.10 17.13 8.66
N ALA A 242 -36.15 18.03 8.91
CA ALA A 242 -36.44 19.35 9.46
C ALA A 242 -36.45 20.40 8.34
N ALA A 243 -37.54 21.17 8.27
CA ALA A 243 -37.71 22.26 7.33
C ALA A 243 -37.72 23.61 8.06
N VAL A 244 -37.03 24.60 7.49
CA VAL A 244 -36.99 25.97 7.99
C VAL A 244 -37.73 26.91 7.04
N PRO A 245 -38.43 27.94 7.54
CA PRO A 245 -39.19 28.86 6.70
C PRO A 245 -38.28 29.89 6.02
N VAL A 246 -38.67 30.28 4.80
CA VAL A 246 -38.24 31.49 4.09
C VAL A 246 -39.40 32.47 4.14
N TRP A 247 -39.45 33.24 5.24
CA TRP A 247 -40.66 33.96 5.66
C TRP A 247 -41.21 34.95 4.64
N THR A 248 -40.34 35.68 3.96
CA THR A 248 -40.73 36.74 3.02
C THR A 248 -41.36 36.20 1.73
N GLU A 249 -41.14 34.92 1.44
CA GLU A 249 -41.52 34.27 0.18
C GLU A 249 -42.60 33.20 0.38
N ASN A 250 -43.08 33.03 1.62
CA ASN A 250 -43.99 31.95 2.02
C ASN A 250 -43.51 30.57 1.52
N ALA A 251 -42.23 30.29 1.77
CA ALA A 251 -41.52 29.13 1.24
C ALA A 251 -40.73 28.39 2.31
N TRP A 252 -40.17 27.23 1.96
CA TRP A 252 -39.48 26.36 2.91
C TRP A 252 -38.17 25.81 2.37
N TYR A 253 -37.21 25.61 3.27
CA TYR A 253 -35.94 24.95 3.01
C TYR A 253 -35.86 23.64 3.79
N LEU A 254 -35.73 22.52 3.09
CA LEU A 254 -35.48 21.22 3.71
C LEU A 254 -33.98 21.09 4.05
N VAL A 255 -33.61 21.40 5.29
CA VAL A 255 -32.19 21.53 5.70
C VAL A 255 -31.60 20.23 6.24
N ASP A 256 -32.28 19.57 7.18
CA ASP A 256 -31.79 18.36 7.83
C ASP A 256 -32.58 17.15 7.34
N ILE A 257 -32.04 16.43 6.35
CA ILE A 257 -32.66 15.22 5.78
C ILE A 257 -31.91 14.00 6.31
N LEU A 258 -32.51 13.30 7.27
CA LEU A 258 -31.87 12.26 8.07
C LEU A 258 -32.64 10.94 7.98
N ARG A 259 -31.94 9.81 7.97
CA ARG A 259 -32.53 8.46 7.95
C ARG A 259 -31.65 7.46 8.69
N ARG A 260 -32.26 6.38 9.15
CA ARG A 260 -31.53 5.23 9.71
C ARG A 260 -30.70 4.53 8.64
N LYS A 261 -29.60 3.88 9.02
CA LYS A 261 -28.75 3.11 8.10
C LYS A 261 -29.50 1.90 7.53
N ASP A 262 -30.33 1.26 8.34
CA ASP A 262 -31.15 0.09 8.00
C ASP A 262 -32.47 0.44 7.29
N SER A 263 -32.74 1.73 7.02
CA SER A 263 -33.97 2.14 6.36
C SER A 263 -34.06 1.58 4.93
N PRO A 264 -35.24 1.07 4.50
CA PRO A 264 -35.46 0.54 3.16
C PRO A 264 -35.11 1.57 2.06
N PRO A 265 -34.66 1.11 0.88
CA PRO A 265 -34.55 1.98 -0.29
C PRO A 265 -35.88 2.71 -0.54
N GLY A 266 -35.82 3.99 -0.95
CA GLY A 266 -37.03 4.81 -1.16
C GLY A 266 -37.46 5.66 0.05
N THR A 267 -36.86 5.46 1.23
CA THR A 267 -37.20 6.22 2.45
C THR A 267 -37.03 7.73 2.26
N THR A 268 -35.88 8.18 1.73
CA THR A 268 -35.63 9.61 1.54
C THR A 268 -36.48 10.20 0.41
N GLU A 269 -36.66 9.45 -0.67
CA GLU A 269 -37.51 9.84 -1.79
C GLU A 269 -38.95 10.06 -1.33
N LEU A 270 -39.52 9.12 -0.57
CA LEU A 270 -40.86 9.23 -0.02
C LEU A 270 -40.98 10.42 0.95
N LEU A 271 -40.01 10.58 1.86
CA LEU A 271 -39.95 11.71 2.79
C LEU A 271 -39.99 13.07 2.07
N ILE A 272 -39.15 13.26 1.05
CA ILE A 272 -39.07 14.53 0.33
C ILE A 272 -40.36 14.82 -0.44
N CYS A 273 -40.89 13.83 -1.18
CA CYS A 273 -42.10 14.02 -1.98
C CYS A 273 -43.31 14.35 -1.08
N GLU A 274 -43.50 13.60 0.01
CA GLU A 274 -44.60 13.85 0.95
C GLU A 274 -44.41 15.14 1.74
N ALA A 275 -43.18 15.52 2.12
CA ALA A 275 -42.92 16.81 2.77
C ALA A 275 -43.33 17.97 1.87
N MET A 276 -42.97 17.94 0.58
CA MET A 276 -43.37 18.96 -0.39
C MET A 276 -44.89 19.01 -0.57
N ARG A 277 -45.57 17.85 -0.61
CA ARG A 277 -47.03 17.77 -0.70
C ARG A 277 -47.72 18.35 0.54
N LEU A 278 -47.24 18.02 1.74
CA LEU A 278 -47.78 18.52 3.01
C LEU A 278 -47.55 20.03 3.15
N LEU A 279 -46.38 20.53 2.77
CA LEU A 279 -46.09 21.97 2.75
C LEU A 279 -46.95 22.73 1.74
N LYS A 280 -47.20 22.16 0.55
CA LYS A 280 -48.16 22.74 -0.41
C LYS A 280 -49.55 22.87 0.21
N ASN A 281 -50.01 21.86 0.93
CA ASN A 281 -51.30 21.89 1.62
C ASN A 281 -51.34 22.92 2.75
N GLU A 282 -50.20 23.23 3.37
CA GLU A 282 -50.05 24.34 4.34
C GLU A 282 -49.97 25.72 3.65
N GLY A 283 -49.98 25.77 2.32
CA GLY A 283 -49.98 26.98 1.52
C GLY A 283 -48.59 27.46 1.09
N ALA A 284 -47.55 26.62 1.14
CA ALA A 284 -46.21 27.01 0.70
C ALA A 284 -46.13 27.23 -0.83
N SER A 285 -45.51 28.33 -1.24
CA SER A 285 -45.32 28.68 -2.66
C SER A 285 -44.24 27.83 -3.32
N TRP A 286 -43.07 27.70 -2.67
CA TRP A 286 -41.95 26.91 -3.17
C TRP A 286 -41.13 26.26 -2.07
N VAL A 287 -40.38 25.22 -2.43
CA VAL A 287 -39.47 24.50 -1.55
C VAL A 287 -38.07 24.45 -2.15
N SER A 288 -37.03 24.57 -1.33
CA SER A 288 -35.64 24.35 -1.73
C SER A 288 -35.04 23.13 -1.02
N LEU A 289 -34.17 22.41 -1.73
CA LEU A 289 -33.29 21.38 -1.16
C LEU A 289 -31.89 21.94 -0.83
N GLY A 290 -31.72 23.26 -0.88
CA GLY A 290 -30.48 23.97 -0.60
C GLY A 290 -29.46 23.91 -1.74
N VAL A 291 -28.42 24.73 -1.63
CA VAL A 291 -27.41 24.89 -2.66
C VAL A 291 -26.70 23.56 -2.98
N SER A 292 -26.45 23.31 -4.25
CA SER A 292 -25.61 22.23 -4.75
C SER A 292 -24.27 22.82 -5.19
N PRO A 293 -23.20 22.72 -4.37
CA PRO A 293 -21.95 23.38 -4.68
C PRO A 293 -21.33 22.85 -5.98
N LEU A 294 -20.76 23.76 -6.75
CA LEU A 294 -20.12 23.53 -8.05
C LEU A 294 -21.02 22.95 -9.15
N SER A 295 -22.31 22.74 -8.87
CA SER A 295 -23.28 22.37 -9.91
C SER A 295 -23.41 23.50 -10.94
N ARG A 296 -23.63 23.13 -12.21
CA ARG A 296 -23.81 24.08 -13.31
C ARG A 296 -22.65 25.08 -13.48
N ILE A 297 -21.46 24.79 -12.92
CA ILE A 297 -20.27 25.64 -13.02
C ILE A 297 -19.84 25.91 -14.47
N GLY A 298 -20.33 25.09 -15.41
CA GLY A 298 -20.18 25.28 -16.84
C GLY A 298 -20.79 26.58 -17.36
N GLU A 299 -21.87 27.07 -16.74
CA GLU A 299 -22.62 28.28 -17.08
C GLU A 299 -21.99 29.58 -16.52
N ALA A 300 -20.96 29.45 -15.69
CA ALA A 300 -20.28 30.60 -15.11
C ALA A 300 -19.55 31.42 -16.18
N ASP A 301 -19.55 32.75 -16.05
CA ASP A 301 -18.67 33.61 -16.84
C ASP A 301 -17.20 33.32 -16.51
N ARG A 302 -16.48 32.75 -17.50
CA ARG A 302 -15.09 32.32 -17.36
C ARG A 302 -14.09 33.44 -17.67
N SER A 303 -14.53 34.63 -18.08
CA SER A 303 -13.68 35.73 -18.53
C SER A 303 -12.63 36.14 -17.47
N LYS A 304 -13.05 36.22 -16.20
CA LYS A 304 -12.19 36.66 -15.09
C LYS A 304 -11.31 35.57 -14.49
N HIS A 305 -11.82 34.34 -14.40
CA HIS A 305 -11.19 33.24 -13.65
C HIS A 305 -11.13 31.92 -14.43
N PRO A 306 -10.58 31.89 -15.66
CA PRO A 306 -10.71 30.73 -16.56
C PRO A 306 -10.03 29.47 -16.03
N LEU A 307 -8.84 29.60 -15.42
CA LEU A 307 -8.11 28.47 -14.81
C LEU A 307 -8.82 27.94 -13.57
N LEU A 308 -9.34 28.83 -12.72
CA LEU A 308 -10.06 28.42 -11.52
C LEU A 308 -11.34 27.67 -11.88
N TYR A 309 -12.14 28.16 -12.82
CA TYR A 309 -13.36 27.45 -13.23
C TYR A 309 -13.07 26.08 -13.86
N ARG A 310 -11.93 25.92 -14.57
CA ARG A 310 -11.47 24.59 -15.00
C ARG A 310 -11.16 23.67 -13.81
N LEU A 311 -10.48 24.18 -12.78
CA LEU A 311 -10.20 23.42 -11.56
C LEU A 311 -11.48 23.07 -10.78
N LEU A 312 -12.43 24.01 -10.67
CA LEU A 312 -13.71 23.79 -10.01
C LEU A 312 -14.57 22.78 -10.77
N ALA A 313 -14.59 22.82 -12.10
CA ALA A 313 -15.24 21.82 -12.93
C ALA A 313 -14.62 20.42 -12.72
N LEU A 314 -13.28 20.34 -12.71
CA LEU A 314 -12.58 19.10 -12.40
C LEU A 314 -12.91 18.58 -10.99
N ALA A 315 -13.00 19.47 -10.00
CA ALA A 315 -13.39 19.12 -8.64
C ALA A 315 -14.84 18.62 -8.56
N TYR A 316 -15.76 19.20 -9.34
CA TYR A 316 -17.13 18.69 -9.45
C TYR A 316 -17.19 17.28 -10.05
N ASP A 317 -16.46 17.04 -11.15
CA ASP A 317 -16.49 15.76 -11.87
C ASP A 317 -15.69 14.65 -11.19
N ARG A 318 -14.55 14.96 -10.58
CA ARG A 318 -13.58 13.98 -10.07
C ARG A 318 -13.33 14.07 -8.56
N GLY A 319 -13.87 15.07 -7.87
CA GLY A 319 -13.63 15.33 -6.43
C GLY A 319 -14.35 14.40 -5.44
N ASN A 320 -14.99 13.31 -5.91
CA ASN A 320 -15.75 12.36 -5.10
C ASN A 320 -14.98 11.76 -3.91
N LEU A 321 -13.65 11.80 -3.96
CA LEU A 321 -12.75 11.38 -2.88
C LEU A 321 -12.79 12.30 -1.66
N VAL A 322 -13.06 13.61 -1.79
CA VAL A 322 -13.05 14.57 -0.66
C VAL A 322 -14.47 15.04 -0.33
N TYR A 323 -15.28 15.34 -1.34
CA TYR A 323 -16.68 15.72 -1.17
C TYR A 323 -17.48 15.32 -2.42
N ARG A 324 -18.66 14.72 -2.22
CA ARG A 324 -19.47 14.14 -3.30
C ARG A 324 -20.37 15.21 -3.95
N PHE A 325 -19.77 16.19 -4.64
CA PHE A 325 -20.51 17.31 -5.25
C PHE A 325 -21.50 16.84 -6.32
N LYS A 326 -21.04 16.08 -7.32
CA LYS A 326 -21.86 15.62 -8.44
C LYS A 326 -22.98 14.66 -8.01
N PRO A 327 -22.72 13.60 -7.22
CA PRO A 327 -23.80 12.73 -6.71
C PRO A 327 -24.84 13.48 -5.86
N LEU A 328 -24.43 14.52 -5.12
CA LEU A 328 -25.36 15.35 -4.35
C LEU A 328 -26.30 16.15 -5.26
N PHE A 329 -25.77 16.73 -6.35
CA PHE A 329 -26.58 17.41 -7.34
C PHE A 329 -27.52 16.45 -8.05
N GLU A 330 -27.03 15.32 -8.57
CA GLU A 330 -27.84 14.28 -9.24
C GLU A 330 -28.96 13.76 -8.33
N PHE A 331 -28.68 13.61 -7.03
CA PHE A 331 -29.69 13.22 -6.05
C PHE A 331 -30.83 14.24 -5.93
N LYS A 332 -30.54 15.54 -5.96
CA LYS A 332 -31.57 16.60 -5.91
C LYS A 332 -32.27 16.76 -7.26
N ASP A 333 -31.52 16.61 -8.34
CA ASP A 333 -31.96 16.76 -9.72
C ASP A 333 -33.01 15.72 -10.13
N LYS A 334 -32.90 14.49 -9.62
CA LYS A 334 -33.87 13.41 -9.91
C LYS A 334 -35.32 13.72 -9.52
N PHE A 335 -35.54 14.67 -8.60
CA PHE A 335 -36.88 15.12 -8.21
C PHE A 335 -37.49 16.11 -9.21
N CYS A 336 -36.76 16.46 -10.27
CA CYS A 336 -37.15 17.41 -11.31
C CYS A 336 -37.48 18.82 -10.77
N PRO A 337 -36.51 19.53 -10.16
CA PRO A 337 -36.66 20.93 -9.76
C PRO A 337 -37.20 21.82 -10.89
N THR A 338 -38.07 22.77 -10.56
CA THR A 338 -38.67 23.70 -11.54
C THR A 338 -37.65 24.73 -12.02
N ARG A 339 -36.70 25.13 -11.16
CA ARG A 339 -35.66 26.12 -11.49
C ARG A 339 -34.35 25.87 -10.72
N TYR A 340 -33.26 26.42 -11.24
CA TYR A 340 -31.90 26.29 -10.70
C TYR A 340 -31.21 27.66 -10.56
N PRO A 341 -31.65 28.55 -9.65
CA PRO A 341 -31.02 29.86 -9.49
C PRO A 341 -29.53 29.70 -9.19
N LEU A 342 -28.70 30.47 -9.89
CA LEU A 342 -27.26 30.47 -9.69
C LEU A 342 -26.93 31.16 -8.36
N ARG A 343 -25.90 30.65 -7.70
CA ARG A 343 -25.43 31.14 -6.41
C ARG A 343 -23.98 31.54 -6.50
N TYR A 344 -23.64 32.63 -5.84
CA TYR A 344 -22.35 33.28 -5.92
C TYR A 344 -21.70 33.42 -4.55
N LEU A 345 -20.36 33.50 -4.57
CA LEU A 345 -19.51 34.01 -3.50
C LEU A 345 -19.01 35.38 -3.95
N ILE A 346 -19.30 36.42 -3.19
CA ILE A 346 -18.68 37.74 -3.41
C ILE A 346 -17.53 37.96 -2.44
N MET A 347 -16.51 38.70 -2.86
CA MET A 347 -15.34 38.98 -2.04
C MET A 347 -14.74 40.37 -2.26
N TYR A 348 -14.27 40.96 -1.16
CA TYR A 348 -13.56 42.24 -1.15
C TYR A 348 -12.31 42.16 -0.25
N PRO A 349 -11.14 42.70 -0.65
CA PRO A 349 -10.84 43.28 -1.96
C PRO A 349 -11.06 42.28 -3.10
N PRO A 350 -11.07 42.69 -4.38
CA PRO A 350 -11.28 41.75 -5.48
C PRO A 350 -10.16 40.69 -5.59
N GLY A 351 -10.44 39.58 -6.27
CA GLY A 351 -9.47 38.51 -6.53
C GLY A 351 -9.40 37.38 -5.50
N ILE A 352 -9.04 36.18 -5.98
CA ILE A 352 -9.03 34.95 -5.19
C ILE A 352 -7.60 34.65 -4.74
N HIS A 353 -7.37 34.70 -3.42
CA HIS A 353 -6.08 34.39 -2.81
C HIS A 353 -6.21 33.17 -1.90
N PRO A 354 -5.17 32.32 -1.77
CA PRO A 354 -5.17 31.16 -0.88
C PRO A 354 -5.58 31.50 0.56
N ARG A 355 -5.19 32.68 1.06
CA ARG A 355 -5.62 33.16 2.38
C ARG A 355 -7.14 33.30 2.47
N LYS A 356 -7.82 33.89 1.48
CA LYS A 356 -9.30 34.01 1.48
C LYS A 356 -9.96 32.63 1.45
N VAL A 357 -9.46 31.73 0.59
CA VAL A 357 -9.95 30.35 0.51
C VAL A 357 -9.80 29.62 1.85
N LEU A 358 -8.64 29.72 2.51
CA LEU A 358 -8.41 29.11 3.82
C LEU A 358 -9.33 29.69 4.91
N ASN A 359 -9.57 31.00 4.90
CA ASN A 359 -10.49 31.63 5.85
C ASN A 359 -11.94 31.22 5.59
N LEU A 360 -12.37 31.13 4.33
CA LEU A 360 -13.68 30.59 3.95
C LEU A 360 -13.84 29.16 4.47
N LEU A 361 -12.87 28.30 4.21
CA LEU A 361 -12.87 26.92 4.70
C LEU A 361 -12.89 26.85 6.23
N HIS A 362 -12.16 27.73 6.92
CA HIS A 362 -12.14 27.79 8.37
C HIS A 362 -13.51 28.18 8.98
N ALA A 363 -14.34 28.96 8.27
CA ALA A 363 -15.70 29.24 8.73
C ALA A 363 -16.57 27.97 8.75
N PHE A 364 -16.50 27.16 7.68
CA PHE A 364 -17.21 25.86 7.61
C PHE A 364 -16.56 24.78 8.47
N ILE A 365 -15.25 24.89 8.73
CA ILE A 365 -14.45 23.90 9.43
C ILE A 365 -13.55 24.62 10.47
N PRO A 366 -14.06 24.95 11.66
CA PRO A 366 -13.31 25.69 12.67
C PRO A 366 -12.08 24.94 13.21
N GLY A 367 -12.09 23.61 13.18
CA GLY A 367 -10.91 22.78 13.50
C GLY A 367 -9.82 22.78 12.42
N GLY A 368 -10.08 23.42 11.28
CA GLY A 368 -9.20 23.39 10.12
C GLY A 368 -9.26 22.07 9.33
N ILE A 369 -8.78 22.13 8.09
CA ILE A 369 -8.85 21.01 7.15
C ILE A 369 -8.03 19.79 7.60
N VAL A 370 -6.93 20.02 8.34
CA VAL A 370 -6.06 18.97 8.88
C VAL A 370 -6.76 18.19 9.99
N GLU A 371 -7.48 18.85 10.89
CA GLU A 371 -8.23 18.18 11.95
C GLU A 371 -9.40 17.38 11.39
N VAL A 372 -10.07 17.87 10.34
CA VAL A 372 -11.12 17.12 9.64
C VAL A 372 -10.55 15.93 8.88
N ALA A 373 -9.43 16.10 8.19
CA ALA A 373 -8.73 14.99 7.54
C ALA A 373 -8.27 13.95 8.56
N TRP A 374 -7.74 14.38 9.71
CA TRP A 374 -7.25 13.52 10.78
C TRP A 374 -8.37 12.83 11.56
N SER A 375 -9.44 13.53 11.91
CA SER A 375 -10.63 12.94 12.55
C SER A 375 -11.34 11.97 11.62
N GLY A 376 -11.41 12.31 10.33
CA GLY A 376 -11.86 11.41 9.29
C GLY A 376 -11.00 10.17 9.16
N LEU A 377 -9.68 10.32 9.17
CA LEU A 377 -8.73 9.21 9.16
C LEU A 377 -8.85 8.36 10.44
N LYS A 378 -8.99 8.97 11.62
CA LYS A 378 -9.13 8.30 12.92
C LYS A 378 -10.45 7.52 13.05
N ARG A 379 -11.56 8.07 12.55
CA ARG A 379 -12.86 7.38 12.50
C ARG A 379 -12.84 6.24 11.49
N ARG A 380 -12.13 6.44 10.36
CA ARG A 380 -11.83 5.37 9.41
C ARG A 380 -11.04 4.29 10.14
N ILE A 381 -9.91 4.56 10.79
CA ILE A 381 -9.15 3.54 11.55
C ILE A 381 -10.01 2.77 12.60
N LYS A 382 -11.05 3.38 13.19
CA LYS A 382 -11.99 2.71 14.12
C LYS A 382 -13.10 1.88 13.47
N GLY A 383 -13.48 2.15 12.22
CA GLY A 383 -14.57 1.45 11.50
C GLY A 383 -14.18 0.93 10.12
N PHE A 384 -12.91 0.98 9.77
CA PHE A 384 -12.34 0.57 8.49
C PHE A 384 -11.88 -0.87 8.64
N GLU A 385 -12.75 -1.77 8.22
CA GLU A 385 -12.29 -3.07 7.77
C GLU A 385 -11.58 -2.83 6.44
N LEU A 386 -10.25 -2.71 6.50
CA LEU A 386 -9.38 -2.48 5.34
C LEU A 386 -9.76 -3.44 4.20
N GLN A 387 -10.11 -4.68 4.55
CA GLN A 387 -10.61 -5.70 3.64
C GLN A 387 -11.79 -5.23 2.78
N ASP A 388 -12.87 -4.66 3.34
CA ASP A 388 -14.08 -4.30 2.58
C ASP A 388 -13.84 -3.17 1.56
N TRP A 389 -12.98 -2.21 1.88
CA TRP A 389 -12.64 -1.14 0.95
C TRP A 389 -11.76 -1.64 -0.20
N PHE A 390 -10.79 -2.52 0.11
CA PHE A 390 -9.93 -3.17 -0.88
C PHE A 390 -10.74 -4.10 -1.79
N PHE A 391 -11.59 -4.98 -1.23
CA PHE A 391 -12.48 -5.86 -1.99
C PHE A 391 -13.47 -5.11 -2.90
N LYS A 392 -13.86 -3.88 -2.55
CA LYS A 392 -14.81 -3.09 -3.34
C LYS A 392 -14.19 -2.33 -4.51
N HIS A 393 -12.91 -1.95 -4.41
CA HIS A 393 -12.25 -1.09 -5.42
C HIS A 393 -11.15 -1.80 -6.21
N LEU A 394 -10.65 -2.95 -5.75
CA LEU A 394 -9.56 -3.70 -6.38
C LEU A 394 -9.96 -5.13 -6.74
N ARG A 395 -11.26 -5.48 -6.68
CA ARG A 395 -11.78 -6.83 -6.94
C ARG A 395 -11.31 -7.43 -8.26
N ASP A 396 -11.27 -6.60 -9.30
CA ASP A 396 -10.92 -7.02 -10.66
C ASP A 396 -9.39 -7.15 -10.84
N ASP A 397 -8.60 -6.50 -9.97
CA ASP A 397 -7.13 -6.60 -9.92
C ASP A 397 -6.63 -7.66 -8.92
N MET A 398 -7.51 -8.17 -8.05
CA MET A 398 -7.20 -9.07 -6.93
C MET A 398 -7.05 -10.55 -7.29
N VAL A 399 -7.22 -10.91 -8.57
CA VAL A 399 -7.00 -12.29 -9.03
C VAL A 399 -5.54 -12.46 -9.41
N VAL A 400 -4.89 -13.51 -8.92
CA VAL A 400 -3.55 -13.92 -9.39
C VAL A 400 -3.60 -14.02 -10.91
N ARG A 401 -2.96 -13.07 -11.59
CA ARG A 401 -3.04 -12.97 -13.04
C ARG A 401 -2.25 -14.11 -13.68
N GLN A 402 -2.74 -14.67 -14.77
CA GLN A 402 -1.99 -15.66 -15.55
C GLN A 402 -0.68 -15.05 -16.06
N LEU A 403 0.35 -15.88 -16.27
CA LEU A 403 1.61 -15.41 -16.85
C LEU A 403 1.39 -14.84 -18.26
N PRO A 404 2.15 -13.81 -18.68
CA PRO A 404 2.02 -13.23 -20.01
C PRO A 404 2.43 -14.22 -21.10
N GLU A 405 1.71 -14.22 -22.23
CA GLU A 405 1.97 -15.13 -23.36
C GLU A 405 3.14 -14.65 -24.25
N GLY A 406 3.58 -13.40 -24.08
CA GLY A 406 4.71 -12.83 -24.82
C GLY A 406 5.34 -11.59 -24.19
N PHE A 407 6.50 -11.18 -24.71
CA PHE A 407 7.32 -10.10 -24.16
C PHE A 407 6.62 -8.72 -24.16
N GLY A 408 5.82 -8.42 -25.19
CA GLY A 408 5.05 -7.17 -25.23
C GLY A 408 4.02 -7.08 -24.12
N GLU A 409 3.35 -8.19 -23.80
CA GLU A 409 2.39 -8.28 -22.70
C GLU A 409 3.09 -8.24 -21.33
N TYR A 410 4.25 -8.86 -21.21
CA TYR A 410 5.11 -8.78 -20.02
C TYR A 410 5.44 -7.32 -19.66
N ILE A 411 5.88 -6.51 -20.64
CA ILE A 411 6.20 -5.10 -20.43
C ILE A 411 4.95 -4.27 -20.14
N ALA A 412 3.84 -4.51 -20.84
CA ALA A 412 2.58 -3.78 -20.63
C ALA A 412 1.98 -3.98 -19.22
N ARG A 413 2.29 -5.10 -18.57
CA ARG A 413 1.83 -5.46 -17.22
C ARG A 413 2.73 -4.93 -16.10
N LEU A 414 3.81 -4.20 -16.41
CA LEU A 414 4.78 -3.68 -15.44
C LEU A 414 4.86 -2.14 -15.34
N PRO A 415 3.75 -1.39 -15.43
CA PRO A 415 3.82 0.08 -15.48
C PRO A 415 4.44 0.70 -14.22
N VAL A 416 4.26 0.10 -13.04
CA VAL A 416 4.80 0.66 -11.79
C VAL A 416 6.30 0.35 -11.66
N THR A 417 6.70 -0.90 -11.89
CA THR A 417 8.11 -1.31 -11.88
C THR A 417 8.93 -0.48 -12.87
N LEU A 418 8.43 -0.28 -14.09
CA LEU A 418 9.09 0.54 -15.10
C LEU A 418 9.18 2.01 -14.67
N SER A 419 8.11 2.57 -14.09
CA SER A 419 8.08 3.95 -13.62
C SER A 419 9.07 4.19 -12.47
N VAL A 420 9.16 3.26 -11.51
CA VAL A 420 10.12 3.33 -10.40
C VAL A 420 11.56 3.25 -10.92
N GLY A 421 11.83 2.33 -11.85
CA GLY A 421 13.17 2.17 -12.44
C GLY A 421 13.61 3.41 -13.22
N VAL A 422 12.72 3.98 -14.04
CA VAL A 422 12.96 5.23 -14.77
C VAL A 422 13.18 6.40 -13.80
N GLY A 423 12.40 6.49 -12.72
CA GLY A 423 12.57 7.51 -11.69
C GLY A 423 13.93 7.45 -11.00
N ALA A 424 14.34 6.26 -10.55
CA ALA A 424 15.64 6.04 -9.91
C ALA A 424 16.81 6.38 -10.86
N MET A 425 16.72 5.96 -12.12
CA MET A 425 17.70 6.29 -13.16
C MET A 425 17.75 7.80 -13.42
N ALA A 426 16.60 8.46 -13.56
CA ALA A 426 16.53 9.90 -13.83
C ALA A 426 17.17 10.71 -12.69
N VAL A 427 16.88 10.38 -11.43
CA VAL A 427 17.46 11.06 -10.27
C VAL A 427 18.97 10.85 -10.19
N TRP A 428 19.46 9.62 -10.44
CA TRP A 428 20.90 9.35 -10.43
C TRP A 428 21.64 10.08 -11.56
N LEU A 429 21.08 10.10 -12.78
CA LEU A 429 21.66 10.81 -13.93
C LEU A 429 21.69 12.32 -13.70
N LEU A 430 20.61 12.90 -13.15
CA LEU A 430 20.56 14.32 -12.79
C LEU A 430 21.63 14.71 -11.77
N GLY A 431 21.86 13.87 -10.76
CA GLY A 431 22.84 14.14 -9.70
C GLY A 431 24.29 13.85 -10.09
N ASN A 432 24.57 12.94 -11.03
CA ASN A 432 25.94 12.47 -11.29
C ASN A 432 26.49 12.81 -12.68
N LEU A 433 25.65 13.05 -13.69
CA LEU A 433 26.12 13.43 -15.03
C LEU A 433 26.08 14.94 -15.28
N VAL A 434 25.19 15.67 -14.59
CA VAL A 434 25.03 17.12 -14.77
C VAL A 434 25.97 17.89 -13.85
N ASP A 435 26.03 17.53 -12.57
CA ASP A 435 26.97 18.08 -11.60
C ASP A 435 27.28 17.03 -10.50
N PRO A 436 28.42 16.31 -10.60
CA PRO A 436 28.82 15.31 -9.61
C PRO A 436 28.99 15.84 -8.18
N ALA A 437 29.19 17.16 -8.00
CA ALA A 437 29.26 17.76 -6.68
C ALA A 437 27.86 17.90 -6.07
N ALA A 438 26.86 18.30 -6.86
CA ALA A 438 25.46 18.37 -6.45
C ALA A 438 24.90 16.99 -6.06
N GLY A 439 25.26 15.92 -6.78
CA GLY A 439 24.84 14.56 -6.41
C GLY A 439 25.35 14.11 -5.05
N ARG A 440 26.62 14.41 -4.73
CA ARG A 440 27.20 14.14 -3.40
C ARG A 440 26.56 15.00 -2.32
N GLU A 441 26.24 16.26 -2.63
CA GLU A 441 25.54 17.17 -1.72
C GLU A 441 24.11 16.69 -1.43
N TRP A 442 23.38 16.20 -2.43
CA TRP A 442 22.03 15.65 -2.26
C TRP A 442 22.03 14.40 -1.38
N ILE A 443 22.97 13.49 -1.60
CA ILE A 443 23.17 12.33 -0.73
C ILE A 443 23.49 12.79 0.69
N GLY A 444 24.37 13.78 0.84
CA GLY A 444 24.73 14.34 2.16
C GLY A 444 23.56 14.96 2.93
N ASN A 445 22.64 15.63 2.23
CA ASN A 445 21.52 16.38 2.82
C ASN A 445 20.24 15.57 2.99
N TYR A 446 20.05 14.50 2.22
CA TYR A 446 18.78 13.77 2.15
C TYR A 446 18.92 12.26 2.32
N SER A 447 20.11 11.73 2.66
CA SER A 447 20.24 10.33 3.12
C SER A 447 19.54 10.13 4.46
N PHE A 448 18.93 8.97 4.67
CA PHE A 448 18.32 8.64 5.95
C PHE A 448 19.39 8.33 6.99
N SER A 449 19.43 9.06 8.10
CA SER A 449 20.27 8.76 9.28
C SER A 449 19.52 9.07 10.57
N GLY A 450 19.82 8.33 11.64
CA GLY A 450 19.22 8.52 12.95
C GLY A 450 19.60 9.85 13.63
N GLU A 451 20.77 10.39 13.30
CA GLU A 451 21.27 11.68 13.82
C GLU A 451 20.65 12.89 13.10
N ASP A 452 20.42 12.76 11.80
CA ASP A 452 19.94 13.83 10.89
C ASP A 452 18.41 14.02 10.91
N LEU A 453 17.68 13.20 11.68
CA LEU A 453 16.22 13.31 11.86
C LEU A 453 15.76 14.62 12.53
N LYS A 454 16.69 15.44 13.05
CA LYS A 454 16.36 16.68 13.78
C LYS A 454 16.03 17.87 12.88
N ASP A 455 16.47 17.86 11.61
CA ASP A 455 16.41 19.05 10.74
C ASP A 455 15.32 18.98 9.64
N SER A 456 15.04 17.82 9.02
CA SER A 456 13.94 17.68 8.03
C SER A 456 13.54 16.22 7.71
N VAL A 457 12.87 15.53 8.64
CA VAL A 457 12.38 14.13 8.51
C VAL A 457 11.63 13.83 7.21
N VAL A 458 10.73 14.74 6.77
CA VAL A 458 9.85 14.49 5.63
C VAL A 458 10.62 14.49 4.30
N ALA A 459 11.58 15.39 4.14
CA ALA A 459 12.39 15.45 2.93
C ALA A 459 13.27 14.21 2.80
N THR A 460 13.92 13.80 3.89
CA THR A 460 14.76 12.61 3.93
C THR A 460 13.98 11.34 3.56
N LEU A 461 12.79 11.14 4.15
CA LEU A 461 11.95 9.97 3.81
C LEU A 461 11.46 9.94 2.36
N LEU A 462 11.21 11.11 1.75
CA LEU A 462 10.72 11.18 0.38
C LEU A 462 11.82 11.11 -0.67
N PHE A 463 13.01 11.65 -0.38
CA PHE A 463 14.11 11.76 -1.34
C PHE A 463 15.15 10.65 -1.20
N SER A 464 15.44 10.15 0.01
CA SER A 464 16.45 9.09 0.22
C SER A 464 16.24 7.87 -0.67
N PRO A 465 15.00 7.40 -0.95
CA PRO A 465 14.82 6.20 -1.76
C PRO A 465 15.24 6.37 -3.23
N TRP A 466 15.32 7.60 -3.72
CA TRP A 466 15.67 7.87 -5.12
C TRP A 466 17.17 8.12 -5.33
N LEU A 467 17.92 8.32 -4.23
CA LEU A 467 19.35 8.58 -4.25
C LEU A 467 20.14 7.28 -4.26
N HIS A 468 21.32 7.29 -4.90
CA HIS A 468 22.19 6.11 -4.98
C HIS A 468 23.66 6.54 -4.89
N TRP A 469 24.45 5.82 -4.11
CA TRP A 469 25.87 6.12 -3.85
C TRP A 469 26.72 6.19 -5.12
N ASN A 470 26.49 5.27 -6.04
CA ASN A 470 27.24 5.12 -7.29
C ASN A 470 26.41 4.32 -8.31
N PHE A 471 26.95 4.16 -9.52
CA PHE A 471 26.29 3.41 -10.58
C PHE A 471 26.08 1.93 -10.21
N SER A 472 27.04 1.31 -9.52
CA SER A 472 26.95 -0.07 -9.04
C SER A 472 25.73 -0.27 -8.13
N HIS A 473 25.53 0.64 -7.19
CA HIS A 473 24.40 0.65 -6.26
C HIS A 473 23.06 0.88 -6.97
N LEU A 474 23.02 1.75 -8.00
CA LEU A 474 21.84 1.91 -8.85
C LEU A 474 21.55 0.62 -9.65
N ALA A 475 22.58 0.03 -10.26
CA ALA A 475 22.45 -1.17 -11.06
C ALA A 475 21.95 -2.38 -10.24
N SER A 476 22.47 -2.56 -9.01
CA SER A 476 21.98 -3.59 -8.09
C SER A 476 20.52 -3.37 -7.70
N ASN A 477 20.13 -2.13 -7.38
CA ASN A 477 18.75 -1.81 -7.03
C ASN A 477 17.78 -1.99 -8.21
N LEU A 478 18.18 -1.64 -9.42
CA LEU A 478 17.40 -1.90 -10.63
C LEU A 478 17.28 -3.40 -10.92
N PHE A 479 18.34 -4.18 -10.71
CA PHE A 479 18.29 -5.63 -10.84
C PHE A 479 17.30 -6.24 -9.83
N CYS A 480 17.35 -5.84 -8.57
CA CYS A 480 16.39 -6.26 -7.54
C CYS A 480 14.96 -5.84 -7.87
N LEU A 481 14.77 -4.62 -8.40
CA LEU A 481 13.47 -4.11 -8.84
C LEU A 481 12.87 -5.00 -9.93
N PHE A 482 13.64 -5.35 -10.96
CA PHE A 482 13.16 -6.17 -12.08
C PHE A 482 13.08 -7.67 -11.77
N SER A 483 13.78 -8.18 -10.76
CA SER A 483 13.69 -9.59 -10.35
C SER A 483 12.65 -9.84 -9.25
N GLY A 484 12.42 -8.88 -8.36
CA GLY A 484 11.50 -9.00 -7.21
C GLY A 484 10.16 -8.31 -7.40
N MET A 485 10.18 -6.99 -7.58
CA MET A 485 8.95 -6.20 -7.69
C MET A 485 8.19 -6.48 -8.98
N ALA A 486 8.89 -6.68 -10.10
CA ALA A 486 8.25 -7.03 -11.37
C ALA A 486 7.41 -8.31 -11.26
N LEU A 487 7.96 -9.35 -10.64
CA LEU A 487 7.27 -10.61 -10.44
C LEU A 487 6.03 -10.44 -9.54
N PHE A 488 6.14 -9.62 -8.50
CA PHE A 488 5.01 -9.30 -7.63
C PHE A 488 3.92 -8.49 -8.36
N GLU A 489 4.30 -7.49 -9.16
CA GLU A 489 3.36 -6.70 -9.98
C GLU A 489 2.65 -7.54 -11.04
N LEU A 490 3.37 -8.47 -11.68
CA LEU A 490 2.79 -9.41 -12.65
C LEU A 490 1.70 -10.28 -12.02
N LEU A 491 1.94 -10.79 -10.81
CA LEU A 491 1.05 -11.71 -10.13
C LEU A 491 -0.10 -11.01 -9.39
N ALA A 492 0.20 -9.91 -8.70
CA ALA A 492 -0.73 -9.21 -7.81
C ALA A 492 -1.38 -7.96 -8.43
N GLY A 493 -0.87 -7.49 -9.57
CA GLY A 493 -1.31 -6.25 -10.21
C GLY A 493 -0.64 -4.99 -9.67
N SER A 494 -0.59 -3.95 -10.53
CA SER A 494 0.10 -2.68 -10.30
C SER A 494 -0.36 -1.91 -9.06
N ALA A 495 -1.66 -1.89 -8.79
CA ALA A 495 -2.19 -1.19 -7.63
C ALA A 495 -1.75 -1.83 -6.31
N ILE A 496 -1.73 -3.17 -6.24
CA ILE A 496 -1.28 -3.90 -5.05
C ILE A 496 0.23 -3.75 -4.88
N ALA A 497 1.00 -3.85 -5.97
CA ALA A 497 2.45 -3.60 -5.94
C ALA A 497 2.78 -2.21 -5.37
N LEU A 498 2.08 -1.16 -5.80
CA LEU A 498 2.30 0.21 -5.30
C LEU A 498 1.94 0.36 -3.81
N VAL A 499 0.83 -0.22 -3.37
CA VAL A 499 0.38 -0.16 -1.97
C VAL A 499 1.31 -0.94 -1.04
N VAL A 500 1.99 -1.98 -1.52
CA VAL A 500 2.99 -2.74 -0.74
C VAL A 500 4.35 -2.04 -0.77
N PHE A 501 4.75 -1.48 -1.92
CA PHE A 501 6.02 -0.81 -2.12
C PHE A 501 6.17 0.46 -1.27
N ILE A 502 5.18 1.35 -1.27
CA ILE A 502 5.29 2.67 -0.62
C ILE A 502 5.49 2.58 0.90
N PRO A 503 4.70 1.80 1.67
CA PRO A 503 4.89 1.69 3.11
C PRO A 503 6.23 1.05 3.48
N ALA A 504 6.67 0.03 2.74
CA ALA A 504 7.96 -0.60 2.98
C ALA A 504 9.11 0.37 2.68
N MET A 505 9.00 1.17 1.62
CA MET A 505 10.00 2.19 1.29
C MET A 505 10.09 3.29 2.35
N LEU A 506 8.97 3.77 2.89
CA LEU A 506 8.94 4.94 3.77
C LEU A 506 9.07 4.62 5.27
N LEU A 507 8.63 3.44 5.72
CA LEU A 507 8.51 3.15 7.15
C LEU A 507 9.62 2.24 7.69
N SER A 508 10.34 1.52 6.83
CA SER A 508 11.32 0.53 7.29
C SER A 508 12.42 1.17 8.13
N ASN A 509 13.08 2.20 7.61
CA ASN A 509 14.17 2.88 8.31
C ASN A 509 13.77 3.49 9.66
N PRO A 510 12.66 4.26 9.78
CA PRO A 510 12.18 4.72 11.09
C PRO A 510 11.88 3.58 12.07
N VAL A 511 11.29 2.48 11.60
CA VAL A 511 10.93 1.34 12.45
C VAL A 511 12.18 0.59 12.90
N THR A 512 13.18 0.43 12.03
CA THR A 512 14.48 -0.15 12.37
C THR A 512 15.19 0.66 13.43
N LEU A 513 15.25 1.97 13.25
CA LEU A 513 15.90 2.85 14.22
C LEU A 513 15.21 2.80 15.59
N LEU A 514 13.87 2.78 15.61
CA LEU A 514 13.11 2.61 16.85
C LEU A 514 13.42 1.26 17.53
N ALA A 515 13.48 0.17 16.76
CA ALA A 515 13.81 -1.16 17.27
C ALA A 515 15.25 -1.21 17.82
N LEU A 516 16.23 -0.68 17.08
CA LEU A 516 17.63 -0.62 17.50
C LEU A 516 17.80 0.24 18.75
N SER A 517 17.12 1.39 18.84
CA SER A 517 17.19 2.26 20.02
C SER A 517 16.65 1.61 21.30
N ALA A 518 15.71 0.66 21.16
CA ALA A 518 15.15 -0.08 22.28
C ALA A 518 16.06 -1.22 22.77
N VAL A 519 16.89 -1.78 21.88
CA VAL A 519 17.76 -2.94 22.18
C VAL A 519 19.21 -2.53 22.45
N MET A 520 19.69 -1.45 21.83
CA MET A 520 21.04 -0.91 21.96
C MET A 520 20.99 0.58 22.34
N PRO A 521 20.80 0.91 23.64
CA PRO A 521 20.68 2.29 24.12
C PRO A 521 21.94 3.15 23.88
N SER A 522 23.08 2.52 23.57
CA SER A 522 24.37 3.14 23.26
C SER A 522 24.47 3.73 21.83
N GLY A 523 23.38 3.72 21.05
CA GLY A 523 23.32 4.43 19.76
C GLY A 523 23.70 3.60 18.52
N GLY A 524 23.62 2.27 18.59
CA GLY A 524 23.88 1.40 17.43
C GLY A 524 23.01 1.77 16.23
N GLY A 525 23.63 2.09 15.09
CA GLY A 525 22.95 2.47 13.85
C GLY A 525 22.47 3.93 13.75
N MET A 526 22.69 4.79 14.75
CA MET A 526 22.22 6.18 14.71
C MET A 526 22.98 7.05 13.69
N SER A 527 24.28 6.83 13.49
CA SER A 527 25.12 7.60 12.56
C SER A 527 25.16 7.01 11.14
N GLU A 528 24.58 5.83 10.93
CA GLU A 528 24.56 5.13 9.64
C GLU A 528 23.58 5.79 8.66
N ARG A 529 23.91 5.75 7.37
CA ARG A 529 23.15 6.41 6.30
C ARG A 529 22.62 5.41 5.29
N ASP A 530 21.35 5.52 4.95
CA ASP A 530 20.68 4.69 3.95
C ASP A 530 20.02 5.51 2.82
N VAL A 531 20.11 4.98 1.60
CA VAL A 531 19.54 5.54 0.36
C VAL A 531 19.17 4.42 -0.61
N GLY A 532 18.22 4.68 -1.50
CA GLY A 532 17.87 3.79 -2.60
C GLY A 532 16.51 3.09 -2.45
N ILE A 533 16.06 2.50 -3.56
CA ILE A 533 14.71 1.93 -3.67
C ILE A 533 14.58 0.53 -3.05
N SER A 534 15.68 -0.03 -2.53
CA SER A 534 15.78 -1.41 -2.05
C SER A 534 14.66 -1.77 -1.07
N LEU A 535 14.37 -0.92 -0.08
CA LEU A 535 13.33 -1.16 0.93
C LEU A 535 11.94 -1.38 0.34
N GLY A 536 11.55 -0.59 -0.67
CA GLY A 536 10.29 -0.79 -1.38
C GLY A 536 10.27 -2.13 -2.14
N VAL A 537 11.40 -2.50 -2.73
CA VAL A 537 11.58 -3.78 -3.44
C VAL A 537 11.48 -4.97 -2.48
N PHE A 538 12.16 -4.92 -1.34
CA PHE A 538 12.09 -5.98 -0.32
C PHE A 538 10.71 -6.07 0.33
N GLY A 539 9.97 -4.97 0.42
CA GLY A 539 8.54 -4.98 0.72
C GLY A 539 7.72 -5.78 -0.30
N CYS A 540 7.96 -5.58 -1.60
CA CYS A 540 7.30 -6.36 -2.64
C CYS A 540 7.71 -7.83 -2.62
N ILE A 541 8.97 -8.16 -2.30
CA ILE A 541 9.43 -9.54 -2.09
C ILE A 541 8.69 -10.16 -0.89
N GLY A 542 8.51 -9.43 0.20
CA GLY A 542 7.68 -9.85 1.32
C GLY A 542 6.22 -10.10 0.91
N GLY A 543 5.66 -9.22 0.07
CA GLY A 543 4.31 -9.42 -0.49
C GLY A 543 4.21 -10.63 -1.40
N LEU A 544 5.22 -10.88 -2.23
CA LEU A 544 5.33 -12.09 -3.05
C LEU A 544 5.38 -13.34 -2.16
N MET A 545 6.18 -13.32 -1.09
CA MET A 545 6.23 -14.42 -0.13
C MET A 545 4.88 -14.65 0.56
N TYR A 546 4.07 -13.61 0.76
CA TYR A 546 2.73 -13.79 1.30
C TYR A 546 1.83 -14.64 0.37
N LEU A 547 1.92 -14.44 -0.95
CA LEU A 547 1.17 -15.18 -1.98
C LEU A 547 1.61 -16.65 -2.09
N LEU A 548 2.84 -16.98 -1.68
CA LEU A 548 3.37 -18.34 -1.73
C LEU A 548 2.87 -19.20 -0.56
N LYS A 549 2.43 -20.42 -0.88
CA LYS A 549 1.84 -21.39 0.08
C LYS A 549 2.88 -21.92 1.10
N HIS A 550 4.15 -22.05 0.71
CA HIS A 550 5.25 -22.64 1.50
C HIS A 550 6.34 -21.61 1.91
N LYS A 551 5.93 -20.46 2.42
CA LYS A 551 6.81 -19.29 2.65
C LYS A 551 7.83 -19.36 3.79
N ARG A 552 7.71 -20.31 4.73
CA ARG A 552 8.48 -20.28 6.00
C ARG A 552 10.00 -20.45 5.79
N HIS A 553 10.41 -21.26 4.81
CA HIS A 553 11.81 -21.52 4.51
C HIS A 553 12.48 -20.33 3.81
N PHE A 554 11.82 -19.75 2.80
CA PHE A 554 12.28 -18.53 2.13
C PHE A 554 12.39 -17.35 3.09
N ILE A 555 11.43 -17.20 4.02
CA ILE A 555 11.51 -16.20 5.08
C ILE A 555 12.79 -16.42 5.89
N PHE A 556 13.06 -17.64 6.35
CA PHE A 556 14.25 -17.93 7.16
C PHE A 556 15.56 -17.66 6.41
N VAL A 557 15.68 -18.11 5.15
CA VAL A 557 16.86 -17.87 4.30
C VAL A 557 17.07 -16.37 4.06
N PHE A 558 16.00 -15.64 3.74
CA PHE A 558 16.05 -14.20 3.54
C PHE A 558 16.55 -13.46 4.79
N HIS A 559 16.02 -13.82 5.97
CA HIS A 559 16.44 -13.21 7.23
C HIS A 559 17.89 -13.54 7.56
N GLY A 560 18.29 -14.80 7.38
CA GLY A 560 19.68 -15.21 7.56
C GLY A 560 20.62 -14.42 6.66
N ALA A 561 20.27 -14.25 5.37
CA ALA A 561 21.06 -13.47 4.42
C ALA A 561 21.15 -11.99 4.82
N VAL A 562 20.06 -11.33 5.22
CA VAL A 562 20.09 -9.93 5.67
C VAL A 562 20.89 -9.76 6.96
N VAL A 563 20.75 -10.68 7.93
CA VAL A 563 21.54 -10.64 9.16
C VAL A 563 23.03 -10.82 8.85
N LEU A 564 23.36 -11.73 7.94
CA LEU A 564 24.74 -11.91 7.48
C LEU A 564 25.27 -10.65 6.78
N VAL A 565 24.50 -10.04 5.87
CA VAL A 565 24.89 -8.79 5.20
C VAL A 565 25.10 -7.67 6.22
N ALA A 566 24.16 -7.45 7.15
CA ALA A 566 24.29 -6.46 8.22
C ALA A 566 25.55 -6.71 9.08
N PHE A 567 25.85 -7.98 9.36
CA PHE A 567 27.06 -8.40 10.08
C PHE A 567 28.34 -8.11 9.28
N PHE A 568 28.37 -8.46 7.99
CA PHE A 568 29.53 -8.26 7.11
C PHE A 568 29.82 -6.79 6.79
N GLU A 569 28.76 -6.01 6.56
CA GLU A 569 28.86 -4.57 6.27
C GLU A 569 29.07 -3.73 7.53
N LYS A 570 28.98 -4.34 8.72
CA LYS A 570 29.01 -3.66 10.03
C LYS A 570 27.98 -2.53 10.11
N SER A 571 26.85 -2.71 9.44
CA SER A 571 25.75 -1.77 9.42
C SER A 571 24.55 -2.39 10.10
N TRP A 572 24.20 -1.86 11.27
CA TRP A 572 23.01 -2.29 11.99
C TRP A 572 21.73 -1.78 11.34
N LEU A 573 21.81 -0.65 10.61
CA LEU A 573 20.69 -0.09 9.86
C LEU A 573 20.24 -1.03 8.74
N ALA A 574 21.14 -1.83 8.15
CA ALA A 574 20.83 -2.82 7.09
C ALA A 574 19.81 -3.91 7.49
N LEU A 575 19.45 -4.02 8.78
CA LEU A 575 18.32 -4.83 9.24
C LEU A 575 16.96 -4.25 8.82
N ASP A 576 16.93 -3.03 8.31
CA ASP A 576 15.79 -2.40 7.64
C ASP A 576 15.19 -3.24 6.52
N HIS A 577 16.00 -4.03 5.81
CA HIS A 577 15.54 -4.97 4.79
C HIS A 577 14.64 -6.08 5.37
N ILE A 578 14.90 -6.53 6.61
CA ILE A 578 14.01 -7.48 7.32
C ILE A 578 12.68 -6.80 7.65
N ILE A 579 12.73 -5.56 8.12
CA ILE A 579 11.53 -4.81 8.49
C ILE A 579 10.69 -4.49 7.25
N ALA A 580 11.33 -4.07 6.15
CA ALA A 580 10.71 -3.86 4.86
C ALA A 580 9.96 -5.10 4.38
N PHE A 581 10.62 -6.25 4.44
CA PHE A 581 10.03 -7.54 4.08
C PHE A 581 8.78 -7.88 4.92
N TRP A 582 8.81 -7.66 6.24
CA TRP A 582 7.64 -7.88 7.10
C TRP A 582 6.53 -6.86 6.90
N ILE A 583 6.86 -5.60 6.66
CA ILE A 583 5.87 -4.58 6.25
C ILE A 583 5.20 -5.01 4.95
N GLY A 584 5.97 -5.60 4.03
CA GLY A 584 5.47 -6.21 2.80
C GLY A 584 4.47 -7.34 3.02
N ILE A 585 4.83 -8.31 3.86
CA ILE A 585 3.94 -9.42 4.27
C ILE A 585 2.69 -8.89 4.97
N LEU A 586 2.83 -7.92 5.87
CA LEU A 586 1.73 -7.36 6.65
C LEU A 586 0.78 -6.60 5.74
N SER A 587 1.31 -5.71 4.88
CA SER A 587 0.52 -4.97 3.90
C SER A 587 -0.26 -5.93 3.01
N SER A 588 0.42 -6.95 2.47
CA SER A 588 -0.21 -7.98 1.65
C SER A 588 -1.24 -8.80 2.43
N LYS A 589 -0.99 -9.14 3.70
CA LYS A 589 -1.94 -9.87 4.55
C LYS A 589 -3.19 -9.06 4.87
N ILE A 590 -3.07 -7.76 5.11
CA ILE A 590 -4.22 -6.90 5.38
C ILE A 590 -5.04 -6.70 4.08
N ILE A 591 -4.37 -6.63 2.93
CA ILE A 591 -4.99 -6.44 1.61
C ILE A 591 -5.65 -7.72 1.08
N LEU A 592 -5.01 -8.88 1.24
CA LEU A 592 -5.37 -10.15 0.59
C LEU A 592 -6.02 -11.18 1.54
N GLY A 593 -5.96 -10.96 2.86
CA GLY A 593 -6.85 -11.57 3.87
C GLY A 593 -6.70 -13.06 4.18
N TRP A 594 -6.00 -13.41 5.27
CA TRP A 594 -6.28 -14.62 6.08
C TRP A 594 -6.29 -14.24 7.57
N THR A 595 -7.36 -14.65 8.27
CA THR A 595 -7.79 -14.34 9.65
C THR A 595 -6.71 -13.90 10.65
N PHE A 596 -6.95 -12.79 11.36
CA PHE A 596 -6.01 -12.14 12.28
C PHE A 596 -6.41 -12.35 13.76
N SER A 597 -5.45 -12.76 14.61
CA SER A 597 -5.58 -12.81 16.08
C SER A 597 -4.46 -11.98 16.72
N TRP A 598 -4.83 -10.85 17.35
CA TRP A 598 -3.91 -9.88 17.98
C TRP A 598 -3.08 -10.48 19.14
N ARG A 599 -3.62 -11.47 19.87
CA ARG A 599 -2.96 -12.04 21.07
C ARG A 599 -1.86 -13.05 20.77
N ALA A 600 -1.92 -13.77 19.66
CA ALA A 600 -0.91 -14.77 19.29
C ALA A 600 0.32 -14.15 18.60
N PHE A 601 0.14 -12.99 17.94
CA PHE A 601 1.18 -12.29 17.19
C PHE A 601 2.12 -11.51 18.12
N SER A 602 1.61 -10.75 19.09
CA SER A 602 2.44 -9.85 19.91
C SER A 602 3.47 -10.57 20.77
N MET A 603 3.17 -11.75 21.33
CA MET A 603 4.12 -12.47 22.20
C MET A 603 5.11 -13.36 21.45
N ARG A 604 4.72 -13.94 20.31
CA ARG A 604 5.61 -14.80 19.50
C ARG A 604 6.53 -14.00 18.58
N PHE A 605 6.05 -12.89 18.02
CA PHE A 605 6.85 -12.01 17.18
C PHE A 605 7.91 -11.27 18.00
N LEU A 606 7.52 -10.69 19.15
CA LEU A 606 8.46 -10.00 20.03
C LEU A 606 9.46 -10.98 20.66
N GLY A 607 9.02 -12.18 21.06
CA GLY A 607 9.91 -13.23 21.58
C GLY A 607 10.89 -13.78 20.53
N PHE A 608 10.48 -13.92 19.27
CA PHE A 608 11.36 -14.35 18.18
C PHE A 608 12.35 -13.25 17.77
N LEU A 609 11.91 -11.98 17.71
CA LEU A 609 12.78 -10.83 17.43
C LEU A 609 13.82 -10.66 18.55
N LEU A 610 13.40 -10.77 19.81
CA LEU A 610 14.31 -10.73 20.97
C LEU A 610 15.26 -11.93 20.99
N ALA A 611 14.83 -13.13 20.57
CA ALA A 611 15.71 -14.31 20.52
C ALA A 611 16.75 -14.24 19.38
N LEU A 612 16.37 -13.73 18.20
CA LEU A 612 17.32 -13.50 17.09
C LEU A 612 18.30 -12.37 17.41
N THR A 613 17.82 -11.29 18.01
CA THR A 613 18.68 -10.15 18.38
C THR A 613 19.58 -10.55 19.56
N ALA A 614 19.08 -11.29 20.55
CA ALA A 614 19.89 -11.82 21.65
C ALA A 614 20.88 -12.91 21.18
N GLY A 615 20.51 -13.74 20.19
CA GLY A 615 21.41 -14.72 19.58
C GLY A 615 22.54 -14.07 18.77
N ALA A 616 22.21 -13.05 17.98
CA ALA A 616 23.19 -12.25 17.23
C ALA A 616 24.12 -11.46 18.18
N VAL A 617 23.56 -10.86 19.24
CA VAL A 617 24.33 -10.16 20.28
C VAL A 617 25.21 -11.13 21.08
N SER A 618 24.72 -12.33 21.41
CA SER A 618 25.50 -13.36 22.11
C SER A 618 26.63 -13.95 21.26
N MET A 619 26.49 -14.03 19.93
CA MET A 619 27.59 -14.40 19.02
C MET A 619 28.64 -13.29 18.88
N LEU A 620 28.30 -12.04 19.22
CA LEU A 620 29.14 -10.85 19.06
C LEU A 620 29.80 -10.39 20.37
N GLU A 621 29.22 -10.69 21.54
CA GLU A 621 29.86 -10.46 22.83
C GLU A 621 31.05 -11.38 23.08
N THR A 622 31.17 -12.49 22.35
CA THR A 622 32.43 -13.23 22.17
C THR A 622 33.39 -12.46 21.26
N ARG A 623 33.84 -11.29 21.74
CA ARG A 623 35.06 -10.62 21.25
C ARG A 623 36.24 -11.56 21.48
N ALA A 624 36.72 -12.20 20.43
CA ALA A 624 38.10 -12.69 20.34
C ALA A 624 38.46 -12.87 18.86
N ASP A 625 39.28 -11.96 18.35
CA ASP A 625 40.34 -12.20 17.36
C ASP A 625 40.08 -13.24 16.24
N GLY A 626 39.77 -12.76 15.03
CA GLY A 626 40.13 -13.45 13.78
C GLY A 626 39.28 -14.66 13.32
N VAL A 627 37.99 -14.73 13.67
CA VAL A 627 37.21 -15.98 13.53
C VAL A 627 36.57 -16.23 12.15
N LEU A 628 36.62 -15.32 11.18
CA LEU A 628 35.93 -15.53 9.89
C LEU A 628 36.80 -15.11 8.69
N GLU A 629 37.18 -16.07 7.84
CA GLU A 629 37.91 -15.82 6.58
C GLU A 629 36.99 -16.07 5.37
N ILE A 630 37.01 -15.15 4.40
CA ILE A 630 36.34 -15.32 3.10
C ILE A 630 37.28 -16.13 2.21
N LEU A 631 36.81 -17.28 1.72
CA LEU A 631 37.61 -18.16 0.89
C LEU A 631 37.12 -18.13 -0.56
N PRO A 632 38.04 -17.94 -1.53
CA PRO A 632 37.67 -18.04 -2.94
C PRO A 632 37.30 -19.48 -3.35
N GLU A 633 37.60 -20.48 -2.52
CA GLU A 633 37.55 -21.89 -2.90
C GLU A 633 36.87 -22.78 -1.85
N SER A 634 36.04 -23.70 -2.33
CA SER A 634 35.19 -24.60 -1.52
C SER A 634 35.86 -25.95 -1.22
N ARG A 635 35.71 -26.46 0.01
CA ARG A 635 36.07 -27.85 0.36
C ARG A 635 34.92 -28.82 0.18
N HIS A 636 33.74 -28.36 -0.24
CA HIS A 636 32.51 -29.14 -0.30
C HIS A 636 32.61 -30.42 -1.13
N GLN A 637 33.41 -30.40 -2.19
CA GLN A 637 33.83 -31.59 -2.96
C GLN A 637 34.26 -32.79 -2.10
N GLN A 638 34.93 -32.55 -0.97
CA GLN A 638 35.38 -33.61 -0.05
C GLN A 638 34.23 -34.31 0.68
N PHE A 639 33.08 -33.65 0.70
CA PHE A 639 31.85 -34.08 1.33
C PHE A 639 30.92 -34.72 0.31
N ILE A 640 31.24 -34.80 -0.99
CA ILE A 640 30.38 -35.43 -2.00
C ILE A 640 30.57 -36.96 -2.03
N ALA A 641 29.45 -37.67 -2.14
CA ALA A 641 29.41 -39.12 -2.32
C ALA A 641 29.32 -39.46 -3.82
N TYR A 642 30.40 -40.02 -4.39
CA TYR A 642 30.45 -40.40 -5.82
C TYR A 642 29.82 -41.75 -6.22
N PRO A 643 29.49 -42.71 -5.33
CA PRO A 643 28.76 -43.91 -5.73
C PRO A 643 27.41 -43.62 -6.36
N PHE A 644 26.92 -42.39 -6.31
CA PHE A 644 25.60 -42.02 -6.82
C PHE A 644 25.76 -40.76 -7.64
N ILE A 645 25.74 -40.92 -8.95
CA ILE A 645 25.81 -39.76 -9.83
C ILE A 645 24.55 -38.95 -9.56
N LEU A 646 24.71 -37.62 -9.39
CA LEU A 646 23.84 -36.54 -9.88
C LEU A 646 23.70 -35.36 -8.94
N GLU A 647 24.33 -35.41 -7.78
CA GLU A 647 24.04 -34.43 -6.75
C GLU A 647 25.34 -33.69 -6.46
N GLU A 648 25.46 -32.50 -7.06
CA GLU A 648 26.46 -31.48 -6.76
C GLU A 648 27.73 -31.40 -7.63
N CYS A 649 27.91 -32.28 -8.63
CA CYS A 649 29.09 -32.25 -9.52
C CYS A 649 28.78 -31.93 -10.99
N THR A 650 29.78 -31.39 -11.69
CA THR A 650 29.79 -31.38 -13.16
C THR A 650 30.06 -32.80 -13.66
N SER A 651 29.18 -33.34 -14.51
CA SER A 651 29.31 -34.72 -14.99
C SER A 651 28.78 -34.91 -16.40
N ALA A 652 29.32 -35.89 -17.10
CA ALA A 652 28.83 -36.36 -18.39
C ALA A 652 28.85 -37.88 -18.41
N LEU A 653 27.66 -38.48 -18.45
CA LEU A 653 27.47 -39.92 -18.49
C LEU A 653 26.80 -40.34 -19.78
N TYR A 654 27.26 -41.47 -20.31
CA TYR A 654 26.65 -42.19 -21.40
C TYR A 654 26.06 -43.51 -20.89
N ARG A 655 24.85 -43.81 -21.33
CA ARG A 655 24.14 -45.07 -21.10
C ARG A 655 23.77 -45.66 -22.46
N GLY A 656 23.69 -46.99 -22.56
CA GLY A 656 23.41 -47.68 -23.81
C GLY A 656 22.16 -47.17 -24.55
N ALA A 657 22.06 -47.47 -25.85
CA ALA A 657 20.97 -47.06 -26.74
C ALA A 657 20.84 -45.55 -26.99
N GLY A 658 21.99 -44.84 -27.08
CA GLY A 658 22.02 -43.44 -27.49
C GLY A 658 21.43 -42.49 -26.45
N ARG A 659 21.51 -42.81 -25.16
CA ARG A 659 21.01 -41.94 -24.10
C ARG A 659 22.17 -41.47 -23.22
N GLY A 660 22.03 -40.30 -22.61
CA GLY A 660 23.05 -39.73 -21.75
C GLY A 660 22.48 -38.90 -20.63
N TRP A 661 23.37 -38.50 -19.74
CA TRP A 661 23.13 -37.53 -18.69
C TRP A 661 24.26 -36.50 -18.68
N GLY A 662 23.93 -35.23 -18.51
CA GLY A 662 24.88 -34.15 -18.27
C GLY A 662 24.51 -33.35 -17.03
N ALA A 663 25.49 -32.91 -16.26
CA ALA A 663 25.31 -31.96 -15.18
C ALA A 663 26.40 -30.89 -15.28
N ILE A 664 26.04 -29.63 -15.05
CA ILE A 664 26.97 -28.52 -14.87
C ILE A 664 26.65 -27.91 -13.52
N GLY A 665 27.61 -27.94 -12.61
CA GLY A 665 27.42 -27.47 -11.25
C GLY A 665 28.73 -27.24 -10.53
N GLY A 666 28.66 -26.44 -9.48
CA GLY A 666 29.82 -26.06 -8.68
C GLY A 666 29.41 -25.52 -7.31
N SER A 667 30.38 -25.46 -6.42
CA SER A 667 30.21 -24.97 -5.06
C SER A 667 31.20 -23.85 -4.75
N ILE A 668 30.78 -22.89 -3.93
CA ILE A 668 31.61 -21.79 -3.47
C ILE A 668 31.54 -21.70 -1.95
N ALA A 669 32.70 -21.53 -1.31
CA ALA A 669 32.76 -21.21 0.11
C ALA A 669 32.34 -19.75 0.31
N LEU A 670 31.35 -19.53 1.15
CA LEU A 670 30.93 -18.20 1.55
C LEU A 670 31.79 -17.67 2.70
N ALA A 671 32.09 -18.52 3.67
CA ALA A 671 32.96 -18.19 4.79
C ALA A 671 33.47 -19.46 5.51
N GLU A 672 34.61 -19.36 6.19
CA GLU A 672 35.11 -20.39 7.10
C GLU A 672 35.27 -19.83 8.51
N LEU A 673 34.96 -20.65 9.52
CA LEU A 673 35.15 -20.38 10.94
C LEU A 673 36.39 -21.13 11.47
N PRO A 674 37.63 -20.68 11.18
CA PRO A 674 38.85 -21.38 11.59
C PRO A 674 39.01 -21.54 13.11
N GLY A 675 38.36 -20.70 13.90
CA GLY A 675 38.43 -20.74 15.37
C GLY A 675 37.59 -21.85 16.03
N LEU A 676 36.76 -22.58 15.28
CA LEU A 676 35.91 -23.65 15.82
C LEU A 676 36.47 -25.05 15.49
N PRO A 677 36.22 -26.06 16.35
CA PRO A 677 36.59 -27.45 16.08
C PRO A 677 36.07 -27.91 14.72
N GLY A 678 36.96 -28.46 13.90
CA GLY A 678 36.66 -28.91 12.54
C GLY A 678 36.46 -27.83 11.50
N ARG A 679 36.80 -26.58 11.82
CA ARG A 679 36.84 -25.42 10.91
C ARG A 679 35.60 -25.34 9.98
N PRO A 680 34.39 -25.18 10.54
CA PRO A 680 33.16 -25.18 9.76
C PRO A 680 33.19 -24.15 8.63
N GLN A 681 32.83 -24.58 7.43
CA GLN A 681 32.79 -23.79 6.21
C GLN A 681 31.33 -23.70 5.74
N PHE A 682 30.85 -22.49 5.53
CA PHE A 682 29.57 -22.23 4.88
C PHE A 682 29.75 -22.28 3.37
N VAL A 683 28.95 -23.07 2.70
CA VAL A 683 29.06 -23.31 1.26
C VAL A 683 27.73 -23.05 0.57
N ALA A 684 27.75 -22.36 -0.57
CA ALA A 684 26.66 -22.36 -1.52
C ALA A 684 26.98 -23.29 -2.69
N HIS A 685 26.00 -24.07 -3.12
CA HIS A 685 26.12 -24.93 -4.30
C HIS A 685 24.98 -24.65 -5.28
N ALA A 686 25.26 -24.74 -6.58
CA ALA A 686 24.25 -24.74 -7.62
C ALA A 686 24.63 -25.70 -8.76
N ASN A 687 23.66 -26.46 -9.26
CA ASN A 687 23.82 -27.29 -10.45
C ASN A 687 22.60 -27.26 -11.36
N ALA A 688 22.83 -27.52 -12.64
CA ALA A 688 21.82 -27.77 -13.65
C ALA A 688 22.08 -29.13 -14.29
N ASN A 689 21.07 -29.99 -14.30
CA ASN A 689 21.15 -31.36 -14.78
C ASN A 689 20.24 -31.53 -16.00
N VAL A 690 20.68 -32.36 -16.93
CA VAL A 690 19.96 -32.68 -18.15
C VAL A 690 20.08 -34.16 -18.47
N SER A 691 18.95 -34.82 -18.66
CA SER A 691 18.89 -36.15 -19.27
C SER A 691 18.53 -36.02 -20.74
N TYR A 692 19.26 -36.71 -21.62
CA TYR A 692 19.03 -36.59 -23.06
C TYR A 692 19.09 -37.95 -23.77
N LYS A 693 18.53 -37.95 -24.99
CA LYS A 693 18.49 -39.08 -25.92
C LYS A 693 18.82 -38.58 -27.32
N PHE A 694 19.76 -39.24 -27.99
CA PHE A 694 20.05 -38.99 -29.40
C PHE A 694 18.88 -39.49 -30.26
N GLY A 695 18.33 -38.59 -31.08
CA GLY A 695 17.16 -38.83 -31.94
C GLY A 695 17.53 -38.99 -33.41
N ASN A 696 16.53 -38.88 -34.30
CA ASN A 696 16.71 -39.01 -35.75
C ASN A 696 17.23 -37.70 -36.38
N ARG A 697 17.59 -37.72 -37.67
CA ARG A 697 18.16 -36.56 -38.43
C ARG A 697 17.39 -35.22 -38.29
N GLN A 698 16.09 -35.22 -37.97
CA GLN A 698 15.29 -34.01 -37.78
C GLN A 698 15.33 -33.44 -36.35
N LYS A 699 15.59 -34.27 -35.33
CA LYS A 699 15.75 -33.88 -33.91
C LYS A 699 16.93 -34.67 -33.34
N PRO A 700 18.17 -34.18 -33.51
CA PRO A 700 19.37 -34.97 -33.22
C PRO A 700 19.57 -35.25 -31.72
N VAL A 701 19.04 -34.38 -30.84
CA VAL A 701 19.04 -34.55 -29.38
C VAL A 701 17.65 -34.21 -28.85
N LEU A 702 17.08 -35.11 -28.05
CA LEU A 702 15.82 -34.96 -27.34
C LEU A 702 16.14 -34.87 -25.84
N THR A 703 15.64 -33.84 -25.18
CA THR A 703 15.83 -33.66 -23.74
C THR A 703 14.74 -34.37 -22.97
N GLU A 704 15.10 -35.45 -22.27
CA GLU A 704 14.16 -36.23 -21.45
C GLU A 704 13.81 -35.49 -20.15
N THR A 705 14.77 -34.82 -19.50
CA THR A 705 14.54 -34.01 -18.29
C THR A 705 15.55 -32.87 -18.17
N ILE A 706 15.14 -31.75 -17.59
CA ILE A 706 16.03 -30.69 -17.08
C ILE A 706 15.64 -30.39 -15.63
N ASP A 707 16.61 -30.25 -14.73
CA ASP A 707 16.39 -29.71 -13.38
C ASP A 707 17.54 -28.81 -12.94
N ALA A 708 17.24 -27.77 -12.18
CA ALA A 708 18.23 -26.96 -11.46
C ALA A 708 18.12 -27.17 -9.95
N ARG A 709 19.25 -27.18 -9.25
CA ARG A 709 19.29 -27.31 -7.80
C ARG A 709 20.21 -26.24 -7.22
N VAL A 710 19.82 -25.75 -6.05
CA VAL A 710 20.58 -24.73 -5.31
C VAL A 710 20.53 -25.10 -3.84
N GLY A 711 21.67 -25.03 -3.15
CA GLY A 711 21.74 -25.39 -1.74
C GLY A 711 22.73 -24.57 -0.92
N LEU A 712 22.55 -24.62 0.39
CA LEU A 712 23.44 -24.04 1.39
C LEU A 712 23.85 -25.11 2.39
N PHE A 713 25.14 -25.24 2.65
CA PHE A 713 25.73 -26.27 3.49
C PHE A 713 26.65 -25.68 4.55
N VAL A 714 26.76 -26.42 5.66
CA VAL A 714 27.81 -26.26 6.66
C VAL A 714 28.65 -27.53 6.65
N ASP A 715 29.89 -27.39 6.23
CA ASP A 715 30.87 -28.46 6.09
C ASP A 715 31.93 -28.36 7.18
N MET A 716 32.19 -29.43 7.92
CA MET A 716 33.20 -29.43 8.98
C MET A 716 33.89 -30.79 9.10
N GLU A 717 35.15 -30.76 9.52
CA GLU A 717 35.94 -31.95 9.84
C GLU A 717 36.26 -32.00 11.35
N PRO A 718 35.26 -32.28 12.21
CA PRO A 718 35.43 -32.19 13.68
C PRO A 718 36.59 -33.03 14.23
N TRP A 719 36.92 -34.14 13.56
CA TRP A 719 38.07 -34.98 13.87
C TRP A 719 38.79 -35.38 12.59
N PRO A 720 40.10 -35.67 12.62
CA PRO A 720 40.85 -36.09 11.44
C PRO A 720 40.19 -37.26 10.71
N GLY A 721 39.87 -37.07 9.43
CA GLY A 721 39.20 -38.06 8.60
C GLY A 721 37.70 -38.21 8.86
N HIS A 722 37.08 -37.43 9.75
CA HIS A 722 35.64 -37.44 10.00
C HIS A 722 35.01 -36.15 9.47
N ARG A 723 34.34 -36.26 8.33
CA ARG A 723 33.71 -35.15 7.62
C ARG A 723 32.22 -35.16 7.86
N PHE A 724 31.68 -34.03 8.27
CA PHE A 724 30.26 -33.83 8.48
C PHE A 724 29.78 -32.67 7.61
N SER A 725 28.70 -32.87 6.86
CA SER A 725 28.04 -31.84 6.07
C SER A 725 26.56 -31.84 6.42
N SER A 726 26.00 -30.66 6.66
CA SER A 726 24.55 -30.51 6.85
C SER A 726 24.08 -29.29 6.12
N GLY A 727 23.01 -29.42 5.35
CA GLY A 727 22.55 -28.34 4.52
C GLY A 727 21.21 -28.60 3.88
N TRP A 728 20.72 -27.57 3.22
CA TRP A 728 19.46 -27.58 2.53
C TRP A 728 19.70 -27.50 1.02
N THR A 729 18.96 -28.29 0.25
CA THR A 729 18.96 -28.22 -1.21
C THR A 729 17.53 -28.06 -1.74
N HIS A 730 17.33 -27.05 -2.57
CA HIS A 730 16.15 -26.86 -3.38
C HIS A 730 16.27 -27.59 -4.71
N LEU A 731 15.24 -28.32 -5.08
CA LEU A 731 15.13 -29.06 -6.35
C LEU A 731 14.02 -28.43 -7.20
N SER A 732 14.41 -27.66 -8.23
CA SER A 732 13.45 -27.03 -9.16
C SER A 732 12.67 -28.05 -10.00
N GLY A 733 11.59 -27.61 -10.65
CA GLY A 733 10.68 -28.46 -11.44
C GLY A 733 11.22 -28.82 -12.83
N HIS A 734 10.72 -29.92 -13.40
CA HIS A 734 11.13 -30.44 -14.71
C HIS A 734 10.39 -29.76 -15.87
N ILE A 735 11.13 -29.44 -16.94
CA ILE A 735 10.59 -29.24 -18.28
C ILE A 735 11.13 -30.38 -19.14
N SER A 736 10.26 -31.01 -19.93
CA SER A 736 10.65 -32.08 -20.84
C SER A 736 9.97 -31.89 -22.20
N ASP A 737 10.73 -32.14 -23.25
CA ASP A 737 10.23 -32.30 -24.59
C ASP A 737 9.96 -33.80 -24.79
N ASP A 738 8.70 -34.18 -25.02
CA ASP A 738 8.31 -35.53 -25.48
C ASP A 738 8.21 -36.63 -24.38
N VAL A 739 7.65 -36.30 -23.20
CA VAL A 739 7.21 -37.33 -22.23
C VAL A 739 5.86 -37.88 -22.66
N ALA A 740 5.82 -39.16 -23.02
CA ALA A 740 4.59 -39.85 -23.46
C ALA A 740 3.52 -40.01 -22.35
N ASP A 741 3.86 -39.70 -21.09
CA ASP A 741 2.99 -39.84 -19.93
C ASP A 741 2.91 -38.48 -19.17
N PRO A 742 1.80 -37.73 -19.30
CA PRO A 742 1.58 -36.45 -18.62
C PRO A 742 1.68 -36.55 -17.09
N ASP A 743 1.44 -37.72 -16.50
CA ASP A 743 1.56 -37.92 -15.06
C ASP A 743 3.02 -37.94 -14.59
N LEU A 744 4.00 -38.00 -15.51
CA LEU A 744 5.42 -37.82 -15.21
C LEU A 744 5.81 -36.34 -15.09
N ILE A 745 4.95 -35.41 -15.56
CA ILE A 745 5.09 -33.97 -15.40
C ILE A 745 4.22 -33.54 -14.21
N GLY A 746 4.66 -33.91 -13.00
CA GLY A 746 3.96 -33.52 -11.77
C GLY A 746 3.99 -32.00 -11.56
N THR A 747 2.86 -31.40 -11.17
CA THR A 747 2.68 -29.96 -10.88
C THR A 747 3.44 -29.43 -9.66
N ASN A 748 4.36 -30.21 -9.07
CA ASN A 748 5.08 -29.84 -7.86
C ASN A 748 6.40 -29.12 -8.18
N MET A 749 6.28 -27.81 -8.39
CA MET A 749 7.42 -26.90 -8.31
C MET A 749 8.03 -26.95 -6.89
N GLY A 750 9.30 -27.37 -6.80
CA GLY A 750 10.14 -27.19 -5.61
C GLY A 750 10.02 -28.26 -4.52
N ALA A 751 10.86 -29.30 -4.59
CA ALA A 751 11.10 -30.15 -3.43
C ALA A 751 12.27 -29.58 -2.62
N GLU A 752 12.18 -29.64 -1.30
CA GLU A 752 13.23 -29.22 -0.38
C GLU A 752 13.75 -30.44 0.37
N ALA A 753 15.05 -30.71 0.24
CA ALA A 753 15.74 -31.78 0.96
C ALA A 753 16.63 -31.15 2.04
N LEU A 754 16.49 -31.63 3.27
CA LEU A 754 17.49 -31.39 4.30
C LEU A 754 18.47 -32.57 4.24
N ARG A 755 19.72 -32.30 3.91
CA ARG A 755 20.78 -33.29 3.76
C ARG A 755 21.67 -33.26 4.98
N VAL A 756 21.89 -34.44 5.57
CA VAL A 756 22.86 -34.65 6.65
C VAL A 756 23.78 -35.77 6.23
N ARG A 757 25.06 -35.47 6.09
CA ARG A 757 26.07 -36.39 5.58
C ARG A 757 27.21 -36.55 6.57
N TYR A 758 27.64 -37.79 6.72
CA TYR A 758 28.81 -38.16 7.49
C TYR A 758 29.71 -39.04 6.64
N ILE A 759 30.98 -38.68 6.51
CA ILE A 759 31.99 -39.44 5.78
C ILE A 759 33.18 -39.70 6.70
N TYR A 760 33.56 -40.97 6.80
CA TYR A 760 34.80 -41.39 7.41
C TYR A 760 35.82 -41.73 6.31
N ALA A 761 36.84 -40.88 6.19
CA ALA A 761 37.99 -40.99 5.30
C ALA A 761 39.32 -41.11 6.07
N GLY A 762 39.28 -41.58 7.32
CA GLY A 762 40.47 -41.80 8.15
C GLY A 762 41.29 -43.02 7.75
N MET A 763 40.78 -43.87 6.85
CA MET A 763 41.51 -45.02 6.31
C MET A 763 42.12 -44.68 4.96
N GLU A 764 43.41 -44.99 4.79
CA GLU A 764 44.14 -44.74 3.54
C GLU A 764 43.52 -45.40 2.29
N ARG A 765 42.95 -46.59 2.48
CA ARG A 765 42.42 -47.42 1.39
C ARG A 765 40.90 -47.46 1.34
N PHE A 766 40.21 -46.90 2.33
CA PHE A 766 38.75 -47.00 2.42
C PHE A 766 38.12 -45.67 2.80
N ARG A 767 36.97 -45.37 2.18
CA ARG A 767 36.10 -44.28 2.57
C ARG A 767 34.70 -44.83 2.80
N PHE A 768 34.11 -44.49 3.93
CA PHE A 768 32.76 -44.88 4.28
C PHE A 768 31.91 -43.63 4.43
N GLY A 769 30.63 -43.70 4.11
CA GLY A 769 29.75 -42.60 4.41
C GLY A 769 28.29 -42.99 4.50
N LEU A 770 27.55 -42.11 5.15
CA LEU A 770 26.11 -42.15 5.31
C LEU A 770 25.55 -40.76 4.95
N THR A 771 24.54 -40.71 4.10
CA THR A 771 23.72 -39.52 3.85
C THR A 771 22.29 -39.78 4.32
N LEU A 772 21.65 -38.82 4.97
CA LEU A 772 20.23 -38.82 5.27
C LEU A 772 19.58 -37.60 4.64
N GLU A 773 18.47 -37.82 3.95
CA GLU A 773 17.81 -36.83 3.10
C GLU A 773 16.29 -36.83 3.31
N PRO A 774 15.80 -36.37 4.47
CA PRO A 774 14.37 -36.10 4.65
C PRO A 774 13.86 -35.05 3.66
N LEU A 775 12.78 -35.40 2.96
CA LEU A 775 12.07 -34.50 2.04
C LEU A 775 11.05 -33.68 2.83
N MET A 776 11.34 -32.39 3.01
CA MET A 776 10.55 -31.50 3.85
C MET A 776 9.16 -31.21 3.28
N ASN A 777 9.04 -31.11 1.95
CA ASN A 777 7.78 -30.87 1.23
C ASN A 777 7.20 -32.15 0.58
N SER A 778 7.45 -33.33 1.15
CA SER A 778 6.72 -34.55 0.74
C SER A 778 5.22 -34.42 1.04
N GLU A 779 4.34 -35.15 0.34
CA GLU A 779 2.93 -35.28 0.74
C GLU A 779 2.68 -36.71 1.21
N PRO A 780 2.38 -36.93 2.50
CA PRO A 780 2.38 -35.97 3.63
C PRO A 780 3.79 -35.47 3.99
N ALA A 781 3.87 -34.27 4.58
CA ALA A 781 5.16 -33.62 4.92
C ALA A 781 6.00 -34.49 5.85
N PHE A 782 7.31 -34.56 5.59
CA PHE A 782 8.29 -35.39 6.30
C PHE A 782 8.03 -36.91 6.26
N LYS A 783 7.13 -37.42 5.41
CA LYS A 783 7.00 -38.87 5.21
C LYS A 783 8.02 -39.43 4.22
N GLY A 784 8.47 -38.63 3.26
CA GLY A 784 9.49 -39.02 2.29
C GLY A 784 10.90 -38.89 2.86
N PHE A 785 11.73 -39.92 2.76
CA PHE A 785 13.17 -39.82 3.05
C PHE A 785 14.00 -40.62 2.05
N GLY A 786 15.20 -40.12 1.79
CA GLY A 786 16.33 -40.89 1.25
C GLY A 786 17.35 -41.15 2.34
N ALA A 787 17.98 -42.31 2.31
CA ALA A 787 19.17 -42.61 3.10
C ALA A 787 20.16 -43.33 2.22
N GLU A 788 21.44 -43.01 2.35
CA GLU A 788 22.49 -43.52 1.47
C GLU A 788 23.62 -44.03 2.32
N GLN A 789 24.15 -45.20 2.01
CA GLN A 789 25.34 -45.77 2.62
C GLN A 789 26.32 -46.13 1.53
N PHE A 790 27.60 -45.84 1.73
CA PHE A 790 28.59 -46.23 0.75
C PHE A 790 29.91 -46.66 1.35
N VAL A 791 30.62 -47.47 0.57
CA VAL A 791 32.02 -47.81 0.76
C VAL A 791 32.78 -47.61 -0.55
N GLU A 792 33.92 -46.96 -0.45
CA GLU A 792 34.89 -46.88 -1.54
C GLU A 792 36.18 -47.52 -1.12
N TRP A 793 36.78 -48.22 -2.06
CA TRP A 793 38.04 -48.92 -1.92
C TRP A 793 39.04 -48.40 -2.94
N PHE A 794 40.19 -47.97 -2.42
CA PHE A 794 41.34 -47.48 -3.15
C PHE A 794 42.49 -48.49 -2.97
N PRO A 795 42.65 -49.49 -3.87
CA PRO A 795 43.55 -50.63 -3.70
C PRO A 795 45.00 -50.25 -3.43
N PHE A 796 45.45 -49.10 -3.94
CA PHE A 796 46.84 -48.65 -3.86
C PHE A 796 47.09 -47.56 -2.79
N GLY A 797 46.08 -47.22 -1.98
CA GLY A 797 46.21 -46.18 -0.95
C GLY A 797 46.25 -44.75 -1.52
N PRO A 798 46.55 -43.73 -0.69
CA PRO A 798 46.59 -42.32 -1.10
C PRO A 798 47.63 -42.10 -2.19
N ASN A 799 47.19 -41.48 -3.29
CA ASN A 799 48.10 -41.11 -4.36
C ASN A 799 48.97 -39.91 -3.93
N SER A 800 50.28 -40.14 -3.82
CA SER A 800 51.25 -39.07 -3.51
C SER A 800 51.58 -38.19 -4.73
N LYS A 801 51.32 -38.69 -5.95
CA LYS A 801 51.58 -38.00 -7.23
C LYS A 801 50.27 -37.72 -7.97
N ARG A 802 49.80 -36.48 -7.83
CA ARG A 802 48.46 -35.99 -8.21
C ARG A 802 48.00 -36.28 -9.66
N GLN A 803 48.92 -36.53 -10.59
CA GLN A 803 48.63 -36.82 -12.00
C GLN A 803 48.52 -38.32 -12.31
N GLU A 804 48.85 -39.21 -11.37
CA GLU A 804 48.81 -40.64 -11.62
C GLU A 804 47.37 -41.17 -11.54
N PRO A 805 46.94 -42.00 -12.51
CA PRO A 805 45.62 -42.61 -12.49
C PRO A 805 45.50 -43.57 -11.32
N MET A 806 44.58 -43.32 -10.38
CA MET A 806 44.33 -44.20 -9.25
C MET A 806 43.03 -44.99 -9.46
N PRO A 807 43.10 -46.32 -9.60
CA PRO A 807 41.88 -47.11 -9.70
C PRO A 807 41.13 -47.12 -8.38
N TYR A 808 39.81 -47.18 -8.45
CA TYR A 808 38.95 -47.30 -7.28
C TYR A 808 37.77 -48.23 -7.60
N LEU A 809 37.18 -48.77 -6.54
CA LEU A 809 35.88 -49.42 -6.56
C LEU A 809 34.97 -48.74 -5.54
N SER A 810 33.71 -48.53 -5.89
CA SER A 810 32.72 -47.89 -5.04
C SER A 810 31.45 -48.72 -5.06
N LEU A 811 30.91 -49.00 -3.88
CA LEU A 811 29.64 -49.67 -3.67
C LEU A 811 28.76 -48.74 -2.85
N GLY A 812 27.55 -48.52 -3.35
CA GLY A 812 26.54 -47.71 -2.71
C GLY A 812 25.23 -48.48 -2.52
N LEU A 813 24.62 -48.31 -1.36
CA LEU A 813 23.25 -48.70 -1.03
C LEU A 813 22.40 -47.45 -0.81
N GLU A 814 21.23 -47.37 -1.44
CA GLU A 814 20.27 -46.29 -1.20
C GLU A 814 18.94 -46.87 -0.73
N GLU A 815 18.35 -46.23 0.27
CA GLU A 815 17.07 -46.54 0.85
C GLU A 815 16.13 -45.35 0.62
N TYR A 816 14.94 -45.59 0.06
CA TYR A 816 13.92 -44.56 -0.10
C TYR A 816 12.56 -45.06 0.34
N GLY A 817 11.71 -44.18 0.90
CA GLY A 817 10.37 -44.57 1.31
C GLY A 817 9.40 -43.42 1.58
N VAL A 818 8.11 -43.74 1.49
CA VAL A 818 6.96 -42.94 1.97
C VAL A 818 6.10 -43.80 2.91
N ASP A 819 5.87 -45.08 2.53
CA ASP A 819 5.19 -46.10 3.33
C ASP A 819 5.87 -47.50 3.26
N SER A 820 6.95 -47.68 2.46
CA SER A 820 7.76 -48.92 2.37
C SER A 820 9.19 -48.61 1.88
N VAL A 821 10.21 -49.28 2.44
CA VAL A 821 11.64 -49.08 2.07
C VAL A 821 11.99 -49.83 0.80
N GLY A 822 12.51 -49.14 -0.21
CA GLY A 822 13.14 -49.73 -1.39
C GLY A 822 14.66 -49.59 -1.34
N ILE A 823 15.40 -50.68 -1.58
CA ILE A 823 16.87 -50.69 -1.60
C ILE A 823 17.39 -50.69 -3.05
N THR A 824 18.28 -49.77 -3.36
CA THR A 824 19.03 -49.65 -4.62
C THR A 824 20.48 -50.05 -4.39
N VAL A 825 21.12 -50.68 -5.38
CA VAL A 825 22.56 -50.93 -5.39
C VAL A 825 23.21 -50.20 -6.56
N ASN A 826 24.27 -49.43 -6.29
CA ASN A 826 25.17 -48.91 -7.33
C ASN A 826 26.58 -49.47 -7.13
N VAL A 827 27.16 -50.01 -8.21
CA VAL A 827 28.56 -50.42 -8.26
C VAL A 827 29.27 -49.57 -9.30
N GLN A 828 30.34 -48.89 -8.89
CA GLN A 828 31.19 -48.11 -9.78
C GLN A 828 32.64 -48.55 -9.68
N GLY A 829 33.29 -48.73 -10.82
CA GLY A 829 34.73 -48.90 -10.92
C GLY A 829 35.31 -47.90 -11.90
N GLY A 830 36.54 -47.47 -11.68
CA GLY A 830 37.15 -46.53 -12.60
C GLY A 830 38.49 -46.01 -12.14
N VAL A 831 38.87 -44.87 -12.71
CA VAL A 831 40.14 -44.20 -12.44
C VAL A 831 39.87 -42.79 -11.95
N LEU A 832 40.45 -42.45 -10.81
CA LEU A 832 40.46 -41.11 -10.23
C LEU A 832 41.81 -40.45 -10.55
N PHE A 833 41.75 -39.25 -11.12
CA PHE A 833 42.86 -38.31 -11.25
C PHE A 833 42.65 -37.21 -10.19
N GLY A 834 43.50 -37.20 -9.17
CA GLY A 834 43.36 -36.35 -7.98
C GLY A 834 43.68 -37.11 -6.69
N ASN A 835 43.32 -36.53 -5.54
CA ASN A 835 43.59 -37.12 -4.22
C ASN A 835 42.30 -37.28 -3.40
N HIS A 836 41.96 -38.53 -3.06
CA HIS A 836 40.74 -38.88 -2.32
C HIS A 836 40.81 -38.63 -0.81
N THR A 837 42.02 -38.58 -0.24
CA THR A 837 42.22 -38.38 1.20
C THR A 837 42.42 -36.91 1.57
N ARG A 838 42.84 -36.05 0.62
CA ARG A 838 43.00 -34.58 0.82
C ARG A 838 42.96 -33.79 -0.49
N PRO A 839 42.19 -32.69 -0.58
CA PRO A 839 42.56 -31.58 -1.47
C PRO A 839 42.69 -30.25 -0.73
N VAL A 840 43.74 -29.52 -1.08
CA VAL A 840 43.78 -28.06 -0.99
C VAL A 840 43.76 -27.60 -2.45
N HIS A 841 42.68 -26.93 -2.85
CA HIS A 841 42.63 -26.03 -4.01
C HIS A 841 42.74 -26.60 -5.45
N GLU A 842 42.48 -27.90 -5.69
CA GLU A 842 42.70 -28.49 -7.03
C GLU A 842 41.54 -29.36 -7.54
N PRO A 843 41.23 -29.29 -8.85
CA PRO A 843 40.14 -30.04 -9.47
C PRO A 843 40.44 -31.54 -9.49
N SER A 844 39.39 -32.36 -9.47
CA SER A 844 39.51 -33.82 -9.59
C SER A 844 38.67 -34.34 -10.75
N VAL A 845 39.16 -35.40 -11.41
CA VAL A 845 38.48 -36.01 -12.55
C VAL A 845 38.36 -37.51 -12.32
N ARG A 846 37.14 -38.03 -12.45
CA ARG A 846 36.85 -39.46 -12.32
C ARG A 846 36.34 -40.01 -13.63
N ALA A 847 37.06 -40.95 -14.22
CA ALA A 847 36.53 -41.79 -15.29
C ALA A 847 35.81 -42.99 -14.65
N ILE A 848 34.59 -43.28 -15.11
CA ILE A 848 33.68 -44.23 -14.44
C ILE A 848 33.13 -45.23 -15.43
N ILE A 849 33.10 -46.49 -15.01
CA ILE A 849 32.24 -47.54 -15.55
C ILE A 849 31.42 -48.04 -14.36
N GLY A 850 30.10 -47.96 -14.47
CA GLY A 850 29.23 -48.33 -13.36
C GLY A 850 27.99 -49.07 -13.82
N TYR A 851 27.33 -49.66 -12.84
CA TYR A 851 26.05 -50.34 -12.99
C TYR A 851 25.10 -49.87 -11.91
N TRP A 852 23.96 -49.35 -12.36
CA TRP A 852 22.86 -48.90 -11.51
C TRP A 852 21.76 -49.95 -11.51
N ASN A 853 21.24 -50.30 -10.34
CA ASN A 853 20.03 -51.12 -10.21
C ASN A 853 19.17 -50.64 -9.04
N GLY A 854 18.20 -49.78 -9.35
CA GLY A 854 17.36 -49.18 -8.32
C GLY A 854 16.33 -48.21 -8.86
N ALA A 855 15.99 -47.18 -8.07
CA ALA A 855 15.07 -46.12 -8.47
C ALA A 855 15.53 -45.48 -9.80
N ASP A 856 14.60 -45.22 -10.72
CA ASP A 856 14.94 -44.59 -12.00
C ASP A 856 15.42 -43.14 -11.78
N PRO A 857 16.71 -42.82 -11.99
CA PRO A 857 17.24 -41.49 -11.67
C PRO A 857 16.71 -40.40 -12.60
N ARG A 858 16.02 -40.76 -13.70
CA ARG A 858 15.30 -39.81 -14.54
C ARG A 858 14.03 -39.27 -13.90
N LEU A 859 13.47 -40.00 -12.94
CA LEU A 859 12.17 -39.68 -12.37
C LEU A 859 12.38 -39.12 -10.96
N LYS A 860 12.11 -37.83 -10.78
CA LYS A 860 12.04 -37.17 -9.47
C LYS A 860 11.11 -37.89 -8.48
N TYR A 861 10.16 -38.68 -9.00
CA TYR A 861 9.19 -39.48 -8.23
C TYR A 861 9.38 -40.99 -8.37
N ALA A 862 10.53 -41.48 -8.84
CA ALA A 862 10.76 -42.91 -9.05
C ALA A 862 10.44 -43.74 -7.80
N SER A 863 10.83 -43.23 -6.63
CA SER A 863 10.54 -43.80 -5.32
C SER A 863 9.04 -43.87 -5.02
N PHE A 864 8.28 -42.83 -5.36
CA PHE A 864 6.82 -42.78 -5.20
C PHE A 864 6.07 -43.68 -6.20
N LYS A 865 6.57 -43.77 -7.44
CA LYS A 865 5.97 -44.59 -8.51
C LYS A 865 6.48 -46.03 -8.54
N ARG A 866 7.36 -46.41 -7.62
CA ARG A 866 8.09 -47.70 -7.61
C ARG A 866 8.79 -48.00 -8.95
N ALA A 867 9.13 -46.96 -9.71
CA ALA A 867 9.76 -47.09 -11.00
C ALA A 867 11.23 -47.43 -10.81
N ARG A 868 11.65 -48.57 -11.37
CA ARG A 868 13.02 -49.05 -11.29
C ARG A 868 13.70 -48.98 -12.63
N ALA A 869 14.99 -48.66 -12.61
CA ALA A 869 15.88 -48.74 -13.76
C ALA A 869 17.08 -49.61 -13.43
N SER A 870 17.50 -50.40 -14.42
CA SER A 870 18.76 -51.13 -14.39
C SER A 870 19.51 -50.79 -15.67
N PHE A 871 20.72 -50.27 -15.55
CA PHE A 871 21.56 -49.96 -16.70
C PHE A 871 23.04 -49.85 -16.32
N GLY A 872 23.90 -50.25 -17.27
CA GLY A 872 25.30 -49.89 -17.25
C GLY A 872 25.51 -48.49 -17.82
N TYR A 873 26.51 -47.78 -17.31
CA TYR A 873 26.89 -46.45 -17.79
C TYR A 873 28.41 -46.28 -17.77
N THR A 874 28.89 -45.37 -18.61
CA THR A 874 30.28 -44.91 -18.62
C THR A 874 30.28 -43.39 -18.57
N GLY A 875 31.30 -42.77 -18.02
CA GLY A 875 31.35 -41.31 -18.05
C GLY A 875 32.49 -40.67 -17.30
N ILE A 876 32.41 -39.36 -17.19
CA ILE A 876 33.38 -38.52 -16.51
C ILE A 876 32.64 -37.65 -15.49
N ILE A 877 33.16 -37.59 -14.27
CA ILE A 877 32.79 -36.61 -13.26
C ILE A 877 33.97 -35.66 -13.08
N VAL A 878 33.70 -34.37 -13.13
CA VAL A 878 34.67 -33.30 -12.92
C VAL A 878 34.23 -32.49 -11.71
N ASP A 879 35.15 -32.34 -10.77
CA ASP A 879 35.03 -31.41 -9.65
C ASP A 879 35.93 -30.21 -9.94
N LEU A 880 35.36 -29.02 -9.96
CA LEU A 880 36.02 -27.76 -10.33
C LEU A 880 36.14 -26.81 -9.15
#